data_AF-A0A6H0V5L1-F1
#
_entry.id   AF-A0A6H0V5L1-F1
#
_cell.length_a   1.000
_cell.length_b   1.000
_cell.length_c   1.000
_cell.angle_alpha   90.00
_cell.angle_beta   90.00
_cell.angle_gamma   90.00
#
_symmetry.space_group_name_H-M   'P 1'
#
loop_
_entity.id
_entity.type
_entity.pdbx_description
1 polymer ?
#
loop_
_entity_poly.entity_id
_entity_poly.type
_entity_poly.pdbx_seq_one_letter_code
_entity_poly.pdbx_strand_id
1 'polypeptide(L)'
;MKLFEELLNNEKVDWNKCLFQLDEISEFYSGLKGKKKEHFQNGNKKFVTFKHIYENLSINFNALNDYVLVQENENQNPIKLNDILFTGSSENNDDSGMTCVVNKEIDEDVYLNSFSFGCRINKDIEVNPDYLKYLFRSSYVRNQINKCVSGVTRFNISKEKLKKIKVIIPPIKIQNKIASILNKFTEYSAELKAELKAELKARDEQYKFYRDKLLSNNNLSNDASIIEKKLYEVTVWDKTFTEFPKEKQIKNNVKYEYLYASEIEKIKQEKGDVKIITTYPSELYLNSENYNGKIYEEEAIFIPGGGNLSIQYYNGKFVTSDNRICKSFDTNILSTKFIYHYMLSIKDTLACFYRGSGIKHPYMPDILKLSIKIPSLKTQEKIVKVLDNFEAICKDLNIGLPAEEVKRQEQYQYYRDAIFKYLETGIIDNKGIGERERESGLIRILWFIFDKIRLNISSIIQDSFWIMPSTPNFVENGVPFITSKNIKDGRIDFDNVSYISENDYLDISKNRKITKKDILITMIGTIGELAIVKEQKDFYGQNLFLVRMNNKIVLDEFFRHLFISSSTQNKLTNSQQNSNQGYLRKSNILDLNFDIPSLETQEKIVKVLDNFEAICKDLNIGLPAEEVKRQEQYQYYRDAIFKYLETGIIDNKGIGERERERAD
;
A
#
# COMPACT_ATOMS: atom_id res chain seq x y z
N MET A 1 35.89 -15.74 9.89
CA MET A 1 36.51 -14.40 10.08
C MET A 1 36.46 -13.61 8.78
N LYS A 2 35.83 -12.42 8.82
CA LYS A 2 35.94 -11.27 7.88
C LYS A 2 34.73 -10.80 7.06
N LEU A 3 33.78 -11.63 6.58
CA LEU A 3 32.73 -11.06 5.70
C LEU A 3 31.51 -10.47 6.42
N PHE A 4 31.28 -10.80 7.70
CA PHE A 4 30.14 -10.26 8.48
C PHE A 4 30.58 -9.39 9.65
N GLU A 5 31.80 -9.56 10.16
CA GLU A 5 32.38 -8.77 11.26
C GLU A 5 32.95 -7.42 10.78
N GLU A 6 33.31 -7.27 9.50
CA GLU A 6 33.72 -5.98 8.92
C GLU A 6 32.52 -5.09 8.52
N LEU A 7 31.30 -5.62 8.54
CA LEU A 7 30.12 -4.91 8.03
C LEU A 7 29.24 -4.26 9.10
N LEU A 8 29.44 -4.55 10.39
CA LEU A 8 28.67 -3.96 11.48
C LEU A 8 29.59 -3.54 12.62
N ASN A 9 29.99 -2.27 12.62
CA ASN A 9 30.70 -1.60 13.72
C ASN A 9 29.89 -1.52 15.04
N ASN A 10 29.07 -2.53 15.37
CA ASN A 10 28.35 -2.64 16.65
C ASN A 10 27.69 -1.32 17.12
N GLU A 11 27.12 -0.54 16.21
CA GLU A 11 26.33 0.61 16.64
C GLU A 11 24.95 0.11 17.06
N LYS A 12 24.79 -0.11 18.37
CA LYS A 12 23.47 -0.11 18.97
C LYS A 12 22.87 1.27 18.73
N VAL A 13 21.98 1.35 17.75
CA VAL A 13 21.23 2.57 17.52
C VAL A 13 20.25 2.72 18.67
N ASP A 14 20.52 3.68 19.54
CA ASP A 14 19.56 4.14 20.53
C ASP A 14 18.54 5.00 19.81
N TRP A 15 17.42 4.37 19.42
CA TRP A 15 16.33 5.01 18.69
C TRP A 15 15.77 6.24 19.40
N ASN A 16 15.84 6.28 20.74
CA ASN A 16 15.42 7.46 21.50
C ASN A 16 16.32 8.68 21.24
N LYS A 17 17.58 8.47 20.88
CA LYS A 17 18.53 9.54 20.52
C LYS A 17 18.45 9.96 19.05
N CYS A 18 17.70 9.22 18.24
CA CYS A 18 17.48 9.55 16.84
C CYS A 18 16.23 10.43 16.63
N LEU A 19 15.47 10.70 17.69
CA LEU A 19 14.21 11.44 17.66
C LEU A 19 14.48 12.91 18.02
N PHE A 20 14.19 13.80 17.08
CA PHE A 20 14.41 15.24 17.21
C PHE A 20 13.10 16.01 17.05
N GLN A 21 12.95 17.13 17.75
CA GLN A 21 12.01 18.15 17.31
C GLN A 21 12.59 18.86 16.08
N LEU A 22 11.74 19.23 15.13
CA LEU A 22 12.21 19.77 13.85
C LEU A 22 13.00 21.07 14.01
N ASP A 23 12.62 21.94 14.95
CA ASP A 23 13.33 23.19 15.25
C ASP A 23 14.67 23.02 15.97
N GLU A 24 14.95 21.86 16.57
CA GLU A 24 16.26 21.56 17.15
C GLU A 24 17.33 21.34 16.07
N ILE A 25 16.91 20.89 14.88
CA ILE A 25 17.80 20.46 13.79
C ILE A 25 17.64 21.28 12.52
N SER A 26 16.81 22.32 12.50
CA SER A 26 16.53 23.08 11.29
C SER A 26 16.06 24.51 11.51
N GLU A 27 16.20 25.32 10.46
CA GLU A 27 15.70 26.69 10.38
C GLU A 27 14.69 26.88 9.26
N PHE A 28 13.59 27.60 9.53
CA PHE A 28 12.59 27.90 8.52
C PHE A 28 12.87 29.23 7.80
N TYR A 29 12.73 29.23 6.49
CA TYR A 29 12.83 30.44 5.66
C TYR A 29 11.63 30.58 4.72
N SER A 30 11.26 31.80 4.37
CA SER A 30 10.16 32.06 3.42
C SER A 30 10.66 32.01 1.97
N GLY A 31 9.75 31.73 1.03
CA GLY A 31 10.00 31.99 -0.37
C GLY A 31 10.08 33.47 -0.74
N LEU A 32 9.98 33.75 -2.04
CA LEU A 32 10.18 35.07 -2.64
C LEU A 32 9.32 36.15 -1.97
N LYS A 33 9.98 37.22 -1.54
CA LYS A 33 9.35 38.41 -0.94
C LYS A 33 9.28 39.58 -1.93
N GLY A 34 8.21 40.37 -1.87
CA GLY A 34 8.11 41.62 -2.61
C GLY A 34 7.93 41.49 -4.13
N LYS A 35 7.55 40.31 -4.65
CA LYS A 35 7.36 40.08 -6.08
C LYS A 35 5.94 40.40 -6.57
N LYS A 36 5.84 41.04 -7.73
CA LYS A 36 4.60 41.35 -8.46
C LYS A 36 4.53 40.53 -9.76
N LYS A 37 3.36 40.47 -10.37
CA LYS A 37 3.09 39.70 -11.60
C LYS A 37 4.06 40.03 -12.75
N GLU A 38 4.47 41.29 -12.88
CA GLU A 38 5.41 41.77 -13.90
C GLU A 38 6.80 41.11 -13.80
N HIS A 39 7.26 40.80 -12.58
CA HIS A 39 8.58 40.20 -12.36
C HIS A 39 8.68 38.74 -12.85
N PHE A 40 7.55 38.11 -13.20
CA PHE A 40 7.50 36.74 -13.72
C PHE A 40 7.43 36.68 -15.25
N GLN A 41 7.34 37.83 -15.94
CA GLN A 41 7.30 37.88 -17.41
C GLN A 41 8.71 37.86 -18.02
N ASN A 42 9.66 38.56 -17.39
CA ASN A 42 11.06 38.69 -17.84
C ASN A 42 12.04 38.30 -16.73
N GLY A 43 12.00 37.04 -16.29
CA GLY A 43 12.81 36.57 -15.18
C GLY A 43 14.25 36.21 -15.55
N ASN A 44 15.18 36.33 -14.58
CA ASN A 44 16.60 35.99 -14.74
C ASN A 44 17.05 34.82 -13.86
N LYS A 45 16.22 34.37 -12.90
CA LYS A 45 16.51 33.28 -11.96
C LYS A 45 15.37 32.28 -11.95
N LYS A 46 15.68 30.99 -11.79
CA LYS A 46 14.65 29.94 -11.68
C LYS A 46 13.96 29.99 -10.32
N PHE A 47 12.71 29.55 -10.28
CA PHE A 47 12.04 29.31 -9.01
C PHE A 47 11.19 28.04 -9.02
N VAL A 48 10.99 27.46 -7.85
CA VAL A 48 10.17 26.26 -7.64
C VAL A 48 8.71 26.69 -7.43
N THR A 49 7.84 26.22 -8.32
CA THR A 49 6.40 26.48 -8.23
C THR A 49 5.74 25.64 -7.14
N PHE A 50 4.55 26.07 -6.72
CA PHE A 50 3.77 25.37 -5.71
C PHE A 50 3.43 23.95 -6.18
N LYS A 51 3.01 23.84 -7.44
CA LYS A 51 2.65 22.59 -8.09
C LYS A 51 3.81 21.61 -8.11
N HIS A 52 5.03 22.10 -8.38
CA HIS A 52 6.22 21.26 -8.38
C HIS A 52 6.51 20.65 -7.01
N ILE A 53 6.35 21.42 -5.92
CA ILE A 53 6.51 20.92 -4.54
C ILE A 53 5.42 19.89 -4.22
N TYR A 54 4.19 20.16 -4.64
CA TYR A 54 3.05 19.29 -4.39
C TYR A 54 3.25 17.89 -5.03
N GLU A 55 3.62 17.85 -6.30
CA GLU A 55 3.64 16.64 -7.13
C GLU A 55 4.90 15.76 -6.95
N ASN A 56 6.02 16.32 -6.47
CA ASN A 56 7.31 15.64 -6.48
C ASN A 56 7.87 15.38 -5.07
N LEU A 57 8.49 14.21 -4.87
CA LEU A 57 9.25 13.89 -3.66
C LEU A 57 10.54 14.71 -3.56
N SER A 58 11.17 14.96 -4.71
CA SER A 58 12.42 15.71 -4.81
C SER A 58 12.43 16.63 -6.04
N ILE A 59 13.29 17.64 -6.03
CA ILE A 59 13.35 18.58 -7.16
C ILE A 59 13.85 17.89 -8.43
N ASN A 60 13.05 17.99 -9.49
CA ASN A 60 13.51 17.79 -10.86
C ASN A 60 13.91 19.13 -11.49
N PHE A 61 15.21 19.44 -11.49
CA PHE A 61 15.75 20.69 -12.04
C PHE A 61 15.48 20.85 -13.55
N ASN A 62 15.39 19.75 -14.30
CA ASN A 62 15.11 19.78 -15.74
C ASN A 62 13.65 20.16 -16.06
N ALA A 63 12.76 20.09 -15.06
CA ALA A 63 11.36 20.49 -15.19
C ALA A 63 11.10 21.94 -14.73
N LEU A 64 12.13 22.63 -14.21
CA LEU A 64 12.00 24.03 -13.76
C LEU A 64 12.17 24.98 -14.96
N ASN A 65 11.05 25.34 -15.57
CA ASN A 65 10.99 26.24 -16.72
C ASN A 65 10.49 27.65 -16.37
N ASP A 66 10.17 27.90 -15.10
CA ASP A 66 9.62 29.17 -14.63
C ASP A 66 10.71 30.07 -14.07
N TYR A 67 10.68 31.34 -14.46
CA TYR A 67 11.68 32.34 -14.10
C TYR A 67 11.06 33.52 -13.37
N VAL A 68 11.86 34.13 -12.51
CA VAL A 68 11.54 35.36 -11.79
C VAL A 68 12.71 36.31 -11.89
N LEU A 69 12.41 37.60 -12.03
CA LEU A 69 13.41 38.66 -12.01
C LEU A 69 13.83 38.89 -10.56
N VAL A 70 15.11 38.73 -10.22
CA VAL A 70 15.71 39.04 -8.91
C VAL A 70 16.87 40.01 -9.14
N GLN A 71 16.78 41.20 -8.56
CA GLN A 71 17.84 42.22 -8.62
C GLN A 71 18.97 41.90 -7.62
N GLU A 72 20.19 42.36 -7.89
CA GLU A 72 21.38 42.06 -7.07
C GLU A 72 21.27 42.52 -5.62
N ASN A 73 20.51 43.58 -5.37
CA ASN A 73 20.29 44.16 -4.03
C ASN A 73 19.12 43.49 -3.27
N GLU A 74 18.44 42.51 -3.85
CA GLU A 74 17.35 41.83 -3.18
C GLU A 74 17.84 40.71 -2.27
N ASN A 75 17.45 40.77 -1.01
CA ASN A 75 17.70 39.70 -0.05
C ASN A 75 16.63 38.60 -0.18
N GLN A 76 16.88 37.64 -1.05
CA GLN A 76 16.05 36.44 -1.24
C GLN A 76 16.76 35.18 -0.72
N ASN A 77 16.00 34.16 -0.34
CA ASN A 77 16.55 32.90 0.17
C ASN A 77 16.69 31.87 -0.97
N PRO A 78 17.90 31.59 -1.49
CA PRO A 78 18.10 30.48 -2.40
C PRO A 78 17.93 29.16 -1.64
N ILE A 79 17.40 28.15 -2.31
CA ILE A 79 17.33 26.78 -1.81
C ILE A 79 18.72 26.13 -1.89
N LYS A 80 18.98 25.13 -1.05
CA LYS A 80 20.25 24.42 -0.92
C LYS A 80 20.01 22.93 -0.79
N LEU A 81 21.07 22.13 -1.02
CA LEU A 81 21.05 20.69 -0.77
C LEU A 81 20.49 20.40 0.64
N ASN A 82 19.65 19.38 0.75
CA ASN A 82 18.94 18.94 1.96
C ASN A 82 17.80 19.85 2.45
N ASP A 83 17.55 21.00 1.81
CA ASP A 83 16.37 21.81 2.16
C ASP A 83 15.08 21.01 1.89
N ILE A 84 14.15 21.06 2.84
CA ILE A 84 12.80 20.51 2.72
C ILE A 84 11.84 21.65 2.42
N LEU A 85 11.19 21.60 1.26
CA LEU A 85 10.29 22.62 0.76
C LEU A 85 8.84 22.24 1.07
N PHE A 86 8.04 23.17 1.57
CA PHE A 86 6.65 22.96 1.97
C PHE A 86 5.69 23.81 1.16
N THR A 87 4.55 23.23 0.77
CA THR A 87 3.39 24.00 0.33
C THR A 87 2.78 24.74 1.53
N GLY A 88 2.47 26.03 1.40
CA GLY A 88 2.00 26.85 2.53
C GLY A 88 0.52 26.75 2.85
N SER A 89 -0.31 26.57 1.82
CA SER A 89 -1.76 26.54 1.93
C SER A 89 -2.42 25.66 0.86
N SER A 90 -3.61 25.14 1.14
CA SER A 90 -4.40 24.32 0.21
C SER A 90 -5.91 24.50 0.43
N GLU A 91 -6.72 24.04 -0.52
CA GLU A 91 -8.18 23.95 -0.42
C GLU A 91 -8.62 22.67 0.31
N ASN A 92 -7.76 21.66 0.35
CA ASN A 92 -7.96 20.42 1.11
C ASN A 92 -7.01 20.34 2.30
N ASN A 93 -7.51 19.83 3.43
CA ASN A 93 -6.71 19.68 4.65
C ASN A 93 -5.54 18.71 4.43
N ASP A 94 -5.82 17.53 3.85
CA ASP A 94 -4.81 16.48 3.64
C ASP A 94 -3.71 16.85 2.63
N ASP A 95 -4.00 17.80 1.74
CA ASP A 95 -3.08 18.31 0.72
C ASP A 95 -2.19 19.46 1.22
N SER A 96 -2.46 19.96 2.43
CA SER A 96 -1.66 21.04 3.01
C SER A 96 -0.31 20.52 3.49
N GLY A 97 0.76 21.27 3.19
CA GLY A 97 2.10 20.99 3.71
C GLY A 97 2.82 19.85 3.01
N MET A 98 2.48 19.60 1.75
CA MET A 98 3.24 18.67 0.92
C MET A 98 4.69 19.09 0.81
N THR A 99 5.56 18.09 0.77
CA THR A 99 7.00 18.26 0.93
C THR A 99 7.78 17.83 -0.32
N CYS A 100 8.80 18.59 -0.67
CA CYS A 100 9.73 18.26 -1.74
C CYS A 100 11.15 18.53 -1.24
N VAL A 101 12.08 17.59 -1.43
CA VAL A 101 13.46 17.71 -0.93
C VAL A 101 14.42 18.09 -2.05
N VAL A 102 15.35 18.98 -1.74
CA VAL A 102 16.49 19.28 -2.61
C VAL A 102 17.54 18.17 -2.46
N ASN A 103 17.68 17.32 -3.47
CA ASN A 103 18.55 16.14 -3.41
C ASN A 103 19.81 16.23 -4.30
N LYS A 104 20.11 17.42 -4.83
CA LYS A 104 21.33 17.69 -5.61
C LYS A 104 21.92 19.03 -5.22
N GLU A 105 23.24 19.14 -5.32
CA GLU A 105 23.96 20.41 -5.30
C GLU A 105 23.45 21.32 -6.42
N ILE A 106 23.48 22.63 -6.18
CA ILE A 106 22.93 23.63 -7.10
C ILE A 106 24.01 24.65 -7.40
N ASP A 107 24.37 24.75 -8.68
CA ASP A 107 25.41 25.67 -9.15
C ASP A 107 24.89 27.10 -9.35
N GLU A 108 23.57 27.30 -9.35
CA GLU A 108 22.89 28.57 -9.54
C GLU A 108 21.85 28.83 -8.44
N ASP A 109 21.57 30.10 -8.13
CA ASP A 109 20.49 30.41 -7.20
C ASP A 109 19.12 30.04 -7.77
N VAL A 110 18.43 29.15 -7.06
CA VAL A 110 17.03 28.80 -7.32
C VAL A 110 16.19 29.18 -6.10
N TYR A 111 15.05 29.82 -6.33
CA TYR A 111 14.21 30.36 -5.26
C TYR A 111 12.89 29.61 -5.09
N LEU A 112 12.19 29.80 -3.97
CA LEU A 112 10.83 29.31 -3.76
C LEU A 112 9.80 30.36 -4.16
N ASN A 113 8.66 29.95 -4.73
CA ASN A 113 7.52 30.85 -4.89
C ASN A 113 7.06 31.47 -3.55
N SER A 114 6.32 32.59 -3.63
CA SER A 114 5.87 33.35 -2.46
C SER A 114 4.87 32.63 -1.54
N PHE A 115 4.23 31.55 -2.00
CA PHE A 115 3.24 30.77 -1.26
C PHE A 115 3.83 29.52 -0.61
N SER A 116 5.14 29.32 -0.74
CA SER A 116 5.86 28.17 -0.20
C SER A 116 6.96 28.65 0.75
N PHE A 117 7.43 27.75 1.60
CA PHE A 117 8.50 28.03 2.54
C PHE A 117 9.42 26.82 2.64
N GLY A 118 10.66 27.04 3.05
CA GLY A 118 11.64 25.97 3.21
C GLY A 118 12.02 25.79 4.67
N CYS A 119 12.56 24.61 4.94
CA CYS A 119 13.14 24.16 6.19
C CYS A 119 14.55 23.68 5.85
N ARG A 120 15.55 24.36 6.39
CA ARG A 120 16.96 24.09 6.15
C ARG A 120 17.52 23.30 7.31
N ILE A 121 17.96 22.07 7.04
CA ILE A 121 18.63 21.25 8.06
C ILE A 121 19.98 21.89 8.42
N ASN A 122 20.30 21.89 9.71
CA ASN A 122 21.55 22.43 10.22
C ASN A 122 22.75 21.60 9.71
N LYS A 123 23.88 22.25 9.44
CA LYS A 123 25.04 21.63 8.77
C LYS A 123 25.70 20.51 9.58
N ASP A 124 25.54 20.52 10.89
CA ASP A 124 26.05 19.53 11.83
C ASP A 124 25.22 18.23 11.87
N ILE A 125 24.03 18.24 11.26
CA ILE A 125 23.15 17.08 11.21
C ILE A 125 23.39 16.34 9.89
N GLU A 126 23.94 15.13 9.99
CA GLU A 126 24.21 14.29 8.83
C GLU A 126 22.90 13.67 8.29
N VAL A 127 22.53 14.04 7.07
CA VAL A 127 21.28 13.59 6.44
C VAL A 127 21.49 13.12 5.01
N ASN A 128 20.79 12.06 4.64
CA ASN A 128 20.63 11.66 3.24
C ASN A 128 19.33 12.30 2.69
N PRO A 129 19.39 13.12 1.62
CA PRO A 129 18.21 13.77 1.05
C PRO A 129 17.17 12.78 0.50
N ASP A 130 17.61 11.62 -0.02
CA ASP A 130 16.70 10.55 -0.45
C ASP A 130 16.02 9.86 0.73
N TYR A 131 16.63 9.85 1.92
CA TYR A 131 15.91 9.43 3.12
C TYR A 131 14.88 10.48 3.54
N LEU A 132 15.27 11.76 3.57
CA LEU A 132 14.38 12.87 3.96
C LEU A 132 13.11 12.94 3.10
N LYS A 133 13.23 12.75 1.77
CA LYS A 133 12.06 12.81 0.87
C LYS A 133 11.00 11.74 1.20
N TYR A 134 11.43 10.58 1.68
CA TYR A 134 10.51 9.53 2.12
C TYR A 134 9.99 9.77 3.54
N LEU A 135 10.85 10.21 4.46
CA LEU A 135 10.47 10.53 5.84
C LEU A 135 9.34 11.57 5.88
N PHE A 136 9.52 12.71 5.18
CA PHE A 136 8.55 13.81 5.19
C PHE A 136 7.26 13.53 4.39
N ARG A 137 7.20 12.39 3.70
CA ARG A 137 6.02 11.89 2.97
C ARG A 137 5.44 10.61 3.59
N SER A 138 6.04 10.10 4.66
CA SER A 138 5.52 8.98 5.45
C SER A 138 4.26 9.40 6.21
N SER A 139 3.37 8.45 6.49
CA SER A 139 2.20 8.72 7.34
C SER A 139 2.60 9.21 8.74
N TYR A 140 3.73 8.77 9.27
CA TYR A 140 4.29 9.24 10.55
C TYR A 140 4.45 10.77 10.61
N VAL A 141 5.13 11.38 9.62
CA VAL A 141 5.33 12.84 9.59
C VAL A 141 4.08 13.55 9.07
N ARG A 142 3.40 13.00 8.05
CA ARG A 142 2.19 13.60 7.48
C ARG A 142 1.07 13.77 8.50
N ASN A 143 0.84 12.77 9.36
CA ASN A 143 -0.14 12.86 10.44
C ASN A 143 0.16 13.98 11.44
N GLN A 144 1.44 14.30 11.66
CA GLN A 144 1.85 15.43 12.50
C GLN A 144 1.66 16.77 11.77
N ILE A 145 2.00 16.84 10.48
CA ILE A 145 1.79 18.03 9.64
C ILE A 145 0.30 18.37 9.56
N ASN A 146 -0.58 17.39 9.34
CA ASN A 146 -2.03 17.62 9.24
C ASN A 146 -2.61 18.22 10.54
N LYS A 147 -2.04 17.90 11.71
CA LYS A 147 -2.41 18.53 13.00
C LYS A 147 -1.93 19.98 13.13
N CYS A 148 -1.00 20.42 12.29
CA CYS A 148 -0.52 21.79 12.23
C CYS A 148 -1.37 22.68 11.32
N VAL A 149 -2.29 22.08 10.56
CA VAL A 149 -3.15 22.76 9.58
C VAL A 149 -4.40 23.33 10.26
N SER A 150 -4.81 24.52 9.85
CA SER A 150 -6.03 25.17 10.32
C SER A 150 -6.66 26.03 9.23
N GLY A 151 -7.99 26.13 9.23
CA GLY A 151 -8.75 26.85 8.21
C GLY A 151 -10.11 26.20 7.96
N VAL A 152 -10.98 26.89 7.22
CA VAL A 152 -12.30 26.36 6.81
C VAL A 152 -12.40 26.33 5.28
N THR A 153 -12.08 27.44 4.61
CA THR A 153 -12.10 27.57 3.14
C THR A 153 -10.71 27.52 2.51
N ARG A 154 -9.69 27.98 3.24
CA ARG A 154 -8.27 27.78 2.91
C ARG A 154 -7.54 27.31 4.14
N PHE A 155 -6.92 26.15 4.02
CA PHE A 155 -6.12 25.53 5.04
C PHE A 155 -4.71 26.09 4.98
N ASN A 156 -4.21 26.58 6.11
CA ASN A 156 -2.85 27.12 6.25
C ASN A 156 -2.11 26.36 7.35
N ILE A 157 -0.79 26.23 7.18
CA ILE A 157 0.06 25.55 8.16
C ILE A 157 0.58 26.55 9.18
N SER A 158 0.38 26.23 10.46
CA SER A 158 1.04 26.94 11.56
C SER A 158 2.51 26.55 11.63
N LYS A 159 3.42 27.47 11.26
CA LYS A 159 4.87 27.27 11.40
C LYS A 159 5.30 27.00 12.84
N GLU A 160 4.64 27.62 13.81
CA GLU A 160 4.93 27.42 15.24
C GLU A 160 4.58 26.02 15.73
N LYS A 161 3.51 25.41 15.19
CA LYS A 161 3.21 23.99 15.46
C LYS A 161 4.15 23.07 14.67
N LEU A 162 4.45 23.42 13.43
CA LEU A 162 5.31 22.62 12.55
C LEU A 162 6.74 22.48 13.10
N LYS A 163 7.29 23.53 13.70
CA LYS A 163 8.58 23.50 14.41
C LYS A 163 8.68 22.38 15.44
N LYS A 164 7.57 22.05 16.10
CA LYS A 164 7.52 21.11 17.23
C LYS A 164 7.25 19.66 16.83
N ILE A 165 7.08 19.37 15.53
CA ILE A 165 6.87 17.99 15.08
C ILE A 165 8.13 17.18 15.35
N LYS A 166 7.95 15.88 15.53
CA LYS A 166 9.03 14.94 15.77
C LYS A 166 9.45 14.25 14.48
N VAL A 167 10.75 14.18 14.25
CA VAL A 167 11.36 13.54 13.09
C VAL A 167 12.48 12.60 13.55
N ILE A 168 12.71 11.54 12.79
CA ILE A 168 13.68 10.50 13.14
C ILE A 168 14.85 10.57 12.18
N ILE A 169 16.04 10.90 12.69
CA ILE A 169 17.29 10.98 11.93
C ILE A 169 18.26 9.90 12.47
N PRO A 170 18.26 8.69 11.89
CA PRO A 170 19.19 7.64 12.29
C PRO A 170 20.61 7.88 11.77
N PRO A 171 21.60 7.07 12.17
CA PRO A 171 22.93 7.11 11.56
C PRO A 171 22.87 7.01 10.03
N ILE A 172 23.75 7.73 9.34
CA ILE A 172 23.72 7.88 7.88
C ILE A 172 23.71 6.54 7.12
N LYS A 173 24.37 5.52 7.68
CA LYS A 173 24.39 4.16 7.10
C LYS A 173 22.99 3.54 7.02
N ILE A 174 22.17 3.72 8.04
CA ILE A 174 20.78 3.25 8.06
C ILE A 174 19.93 4.09 7.11
N GLN A 175 20.10 5.42 7.13
CA GLN A 175 19.42 6.32 6.18
C GLN A 175 19.67 5.86 4.74
N ASN A 176 20.92 5.54 4.38
CA ASN A 176 21.31 5.04 3.07
C ASN A 176 20.66 3.69 2.71
N LYS A 177 20.61 2.73 3.64
CA LYS A 177 19.93 1.43 3.42
C LYS A 177 18.44 1.63 3.14
N ILE A 178 17.77 2.46 3.94
CA ILE A 178 16.34 2.78 3.77
C ILE A 178 16.09 3.47 2.43
N ALA A 179 16.85 4.53 2.15
CA ALA A 179 16.75 5.29 0.90
C ALA A 179 16.94 4.39 -0.33
N SER A 180 17.94 3.50 -0.32
CA SER A 180 18.18 2.57 -1.42
C SER A 180 17.00 1.65 -1.69
N ILE A 181 16.39 1.08 -0.65
CA ILE A 181 15.22 0.19 -0.80
C ILE A 181 14.03 0.95 -1.37
N LEU A 182 13.72 2.13 -0.80
CA LEU A 182 12.56 2.92 -1.20
C LEU A 182 12.73 3.52 -2.60
N ASN A 183 13.96 3.89 -3.00
CA ASN A 183 14.30 4.31 -4.37
C ASN A 183 13.96 3.19 -5.36
N LYS A 184 14.43 1.96 -5.13
CA LYS A 184 14.13 0.81 -6.02
C LYS A 184 12.63 0.60 -6.20
N PHE A 185 11.84 0.66 -5.13
CA PHE A 185 10.38 0.55 -5.22
C PHE A 185 9.75 1.70 -6.01
N THR A 186 10.26 2.92 -5.84
CA THR A 186 9.78 4.11 -6.55
C THR A 186 10.10 4.02 -8.04
N GLU A 187 11.30 3.58 -8.40
CA GLU A 187 11.76 3.36 -9.76
C GLU A 187 10.90 2.30 -10.46
N TYR A 188 10.73 1.11 -9.87
CA TYR A 188 9.88 0.06 -10.43
C TYR A 188 8.42 0.50 -10.61
N SER A 189 7.88 1.27 -9.66
CA SER A 189 6.53 1.81 -9.78
C SER A 189 6.41 2.82 -10.93
N ALA A 190 7.45 3.62 -11.16
CA ALA A 190 7.48 4.59 -12.24
C ALA A 190 7.64 3.93 -13.62
N GLU A 191 8.49 2.91 -13.72
CA GLU A 191 8.69 2.11 -14.94
C GLU A 191 7.39 1.43 -15.37
N LEU A 192 6.75 0.69 -14.44
CA LEU A 192 5.47 0.00 -14.69
C LEU A 192 4.38 0.96 -15.16
N LYS A 193 4.29 2.15 -14.53
CA LYS A 193 3.34 3.20 -14.91
C LYS A 193 3.59 3.73 -16.32
N ALA A 194 4.86 3.88 -16.71
CA ALA A 194 5.23 4.34 -18.04
C ALA A 194 4.89 3.28 -19.11
N GLU A 195 5.20 2.01 -18.85
CA GLU A 195 4.86 0.88 -19.72
C GLU A 195 3.35 0.74 -19.91
N LEU A 196 2.57 0.81 -18.82
CA LEU A 196 1.12 0.74 -18.90
C LEU A 196 0.53 1.88 -19.73
N LYS A 197 1.01 3.11 -19.52
CA LYS A 197 0.54 4.27 -20.29
C LYS A 197 0.85 4.11 -21.79
N ALA A 198 2.01 3.53 -22.12
CA ALA A 198 2.38 3.23 -23.50
C ALA A 198 1.49 2.13 -24.11
N GLU A 199 1.23 1.04 -23.38
CA GLU A 199 0.37 -0.07 -23.81
C GLU A 199 -1.08 0.39 -24.01
N LEU A 200 -1.63 1.17 -23.08
CA LEU A 200 -2.99 1.73 -23.21
C LEU A 200 -3.11 2.63 -24.44
N LYS A 201 -2.09 3.44 -24.72
CA LYS A 201 -2.04 4.27 -25.92
C LYS A 201 -1.99 3.42 -27.19
N ALA A 202 -1.15 2.39 -27.22
CA ALA A 202 -1.02 1.47 -28.35
C ALA A 202 -2.34 0.70 -28.62
N ARG A 203 -3.03 0.25 -27.57
CA ARG A 203 -4.34 -0.41 -27.68
C ARG A 203 -5.44 0.53 -28.16
N ASP A 204 -5.46 1.78 -27.70
CA ASP A 204 -6.42 2.79 -28.18
C ASP A 204 -6.20 3.09 -29.68
N GLU A 205 -4.93 3.21 -30.12
CA GLU A 205 -4.59 3.36 -31.53
C GLU A 205 -4.99 2.13 -32.36
N GLN A 206 -4.72 0.92 -31.85
CA GLN A 206 -5.09 -0.34 -32.48
C GLN A 206 -6.63 -0.49 -32.60
N TYR A 207 -7.37 -0.14 -31.55
CA TYR A 207 -8.83 -0.14 -31.55
C TYR A 207 -9.39 0.80 -32.62
N LYS A 208 -8.91 2.04 -32.68
CA LYS A 208 -9.32 3.01 -33.73
C LYS A 208 -9.07 2.44 -35.12
N PHE A 209 -7.88 1.89 -35.37
CA PHE A 209 -7.54 1.29 -36.65
C PHE A 209 -8.49 0.14 -37.04
N TYR A 210 -8.73 -0.83 -36.14
CA TYR A 210 -9.61 -1.96 -36.46
C TYR A 210 -11.08 -1.57 -36.55
N ARG A 211 -11.56 -0.65 -35.71
CA ARG A 211 -12.91 -0.08 -35.79
C ARG A 211 -13.14 0.57 -37.15
N ASP A 212 -12.22 1.46 -37.55
CA ASP A 212 -12.33 2.18 -38.81
C ASP A 212 -12.20 1.21 -39.99
N LYS A 213 -11.33 0.20 -39.89
CA LYS A 213 -11.20 -0.87 -40.90
C LYS A 213 -12.47 -1.72 -41.01
N LEU A 214 -13.07 -2.15 -39.90
CA LEU A 214 -14.30 -2.95 -39.89
C LEU A 214 -15.49 -2.19 -40.47
N LEU A 215 -15.55 -0.88 -40.21
CA LEU A 215 -16.61 0.00 -40.69
C LEU A 215 -16.28 0.65 -42.04
N SER A 216 -15.09 0.37 -42.60
CA SER A 216 -14.68 0.87 -43.92
C SER A 216 -15.43 0.16 -45.05
N ASN A 217 -15.54 0.87 -46.17
CA ASN A 217 -16.23 0.42 -47.38
C ASN A 217 -15.81 -0.96 -47.89
N ASN A 218 -14.54 -1.34 -47.71
CA ASN A 218 -14.00 -2.58 -48.25
C ASN A 218 -14.42 -3.83 -47.46
N ASN A 219 -14.60 -3.74 -46.14
CA ASN A 219 -14.95 -4.92 -45.33
C ASN A 219 -16.46 -5.14 -45.21
N LEU A 220 -17.25 -4.07 -45.34
CA LEU A 220 -18.70 -4.19 -45.45
C LEU A 220 -19.08 -4.85 -46.80
N SER A 221 -18.35 -4.58 -47.88
CA SER A 221 -18.71 -4.95 -49.26
C SER A 221 -18.93 -6.45 -49.58
N ASN A 222 -18.57 -7.38 -48.68
CA ASN A 222 -18.84 -8.81 -48.86
C ASN A 222 -20.26 -9.23 -48.42
N ASP A 223 -21.04 -8.33 -47.82
CA ASP A 223 -22.45 -8.59 -47.49
C ASP A 223 -23.34 -8.14 -48.67
N ALA A 224 -23.94 -9.09 -49.39
CA ALA A 224 -24.73 -8.85 -50.60
C ALA A 224 -26.02 -8.01 -50.38
N SER A 225 -26.33 -7.66 -49.12
CA SER A 225 -27.56 -6.96 -48.72
C SER A 225 -27.32 -5.56 -48.11
N ILE A 226 -26.21 -4.89 -48.41
CA ILE A 226 -25.94 -3.56 -47.86
C ILE A 226 -26.88 -2.51 -48.46
N ILE A 227 -27.52 -1.75 -47.57
CA ILE A 227 -28.35 -0.60 -47.93
C ILE A 227 -27.59 0.67 -47.53
N GLU A 228 -27.41 1.60 -48.46
CA GLU A 228 -26.90 2.94 -48.15
C GLU A 228 -28.07 3.91 -47.95
N LYS A 229 -28.08 4.60 -46.82
CA LYS A 229 -29.10 5.58 -46.44
C LYS A 229 -28.46 6.84 -45.89
N LYS A 230 -29.18 7.96 -45.96
CA LYS A 230 -28.80 9.16 -45.22
C LYS A 230 -29.19 9.01 -43.75
N LEU A 231 -28.39 9.59 -42.85
CA LEU A 231 -28.67 9.49 -41.41
C LEU A 231 -30.09 9.95 -41.08
N TYR A 232 -30.59 11.03 -41.69
CA TYR A 232 -31.96 11.51 -41.45
C TYR A 232 -33.06 10.49 -41.82
N GLU A 233 -32.80 9.54 -42.73
CA GLU A 233 -33.78 8.54 -43.17
C GLU A 233 -33.93 7.39 -42.18
N VAL A 234 -32.96 7.21 -41.27
CA VAL A 234 -32.86 6.03 -40.40
C VAL A 234 -32.67 6.39 -38.92
N THR A 235 -32.65 7.69 -38.59
CA THR A 235 -32.48 8.17 -37.21
C THR A 235 -33.59 9.13 -36.81
N VAL A 236 -33.94 9.06 -35.53
CA VAL A 236 -34.86 9.98 -34.87
C VAL A 236 -34.05 10.87 -33.93
N TRP A 237 -34.27 12.18 -33.99
CA TRP A 237 -33.52 13.17 -33.20
C TRP A 237 -34.38 13.87 -32.15
N ASP A 238 -33.78 14.44 -31.10
CA ASP A 238 -34.47 15.14 -30.01
C ASP A 238 -35.36 16.31 -30.46
N LYS A 239 -34.98 16.95 -31.57
CA LYS A 239 -35.63 18.16 -32.09
C LYS A 239 -35.77 18.07 -33.60
N THR A 240 -36.74 18.82 -34.12
CA THR A 240 -36.79 19.17 -35.54
C THR A 240 -35.88 20.37 -35.79
N PHE A 241 -34.88 20.21 -36.65
CA PHE A 241 -33.93 21.25 -36.99
C PHE A 241 -34.50 22.13 -38.10
N THR A 242 -34.73 23.40 -37.80
CA THR A 242 -35.38 24.37 -38.72
C THR A 242 -34.57 24.64 -39.98
N GLU A 243 -33.25 24.48 -39.91
CA GLU A 243 -32.31 24.69 -41.03
C GLU A 243 -32.27 23.49 -42.00
N PHE A 244 -33.02 22.42 -41.73
CA PHE A 244 -33.15 21.26 -42.60
C PHE A 244 -34.63 21.03 -42.97
N PRO A 245 -34.96 20.52 -44.16
CA PRO A 245 -36.36 20.37 -44.57
C PRO A 245 -37.15 19.49 -43.59
N LYS A 246 -38.29 20.01 -43.10
CA LYS A 246 -39.07 19.37 -42.02
C LYS A 246 -39.70 18.06 -42.47
N GLU A 247 -40.11 17.98 -43.73
CA GLU A 247 -40.72 16.82 -44.37
C GLU A 247 -39.75 15.64 -44.53
N LYS A 248 -38.44 15.88 -44.46
CA LYS A 248 -37.41 14.84 -44.51
C LYS A 248 -37.03 14.30 -43.13
N GLN A 249 -37.42 14.99 -42.06
CA GLN A 249 -37.04 14.61 -40.70
C GLN A 249 -38.09 13.70 -40.09
N ILE A 250 -37.64 12.57 -39.58
CA ILE A 250 -38.51 11.67 -38.82
C ILE A 250 -38.85 12.35 -37.49
N LYS A 251 -40.15 12.49 -37.22
CA LYS A 251 -40.62 13.17 -36.01
C LYS A 251 -40.36 12.32 -34.78
N ASN A 252 -39.78 12.95 -33.76
CA ASN A 252 -39.69 12.37 -32.42
C ASN A 252 -40.90 12.81 -31.60
N ASN A 253 -41.53 11.85 -30.93
CA ASN A 253 -42.66 12.09 -30.05
C ASN A 253 -42.22 12.39 -28.60
N VAL A 254 -40.92 12.29 -28.32
CA VAL A 254 -40.33 12.59 -27.00
C VAL A 254 -39.78 14.00 -26.99
N LYS A 255 -40.24 14.82 -26.03
CA LYS A 255 -39.67 16.14 -25.73
C LYS A 255 -38.74 16.02 -24.52
N TYR A 256 -37.45 16.18 -24.76
CA TYR A 256 -36.42 16.12 -23.72
C TYR A 256 -36.29 17.44 -22.97
N GLU A 257 -36.18 17.35 -21.65
CA GLU A 257 -35.86 18.45 -20.74
C GLU A 257 -34.35 18.50 -20.51
N TYR A 258 -33.78 19.69 -20.65
CA TYR A 258 -32.34 19.91 -20.57
C TYR A 258 -31.98 20.59 -19.26
N LEU A 259 -31.04 19.98 -18.53
CA LEU A 259 -30.54 20.54 -17.28
C LEU A 259 -29.39 21.52 -17.55
N TYR A 260 -29.44 22.67 -16.88
CA TYR A 260 -28.34 23.61 -16.82
C TYR A 260 -27.24 23.12 -15.87
N ALA A 261 -26.00 23.57 -16.12
CA ALA A 261 -24.86 23.20 -15.28
C ALA A 261 -25.08 23.51 -13.79
N SER A 262 -25.74 24.63 -13.47
CA SER A 262 -26.07 25.02 -12.09
C SER A 262 -27.10 24.10 -11.42
N GLU A 263 -27.92 23.39 -12.20
CA GLU A 263 -28.90 22.44 -11.68
C GLU A 263 -28.25 21.09 -11.42
N ILE A 264 -27.39 20.64 -12.36
CA ILE A 264 -26.62 19.40 -12.23
C ILE A 264 -25.75 19.43 -10.96
N GLU A 265 -25.08 20.55 -10.67
CA GLU A 265 -24.26 20.69 -9.46
C GLU A 265 -25.04 20.48 -8.15
N LYS A 266 -26.34 20.78 -8.13
CA LYS A 266 -27.18 20.64 -6.93
C LYS A 266 -27.70 19.22 -6.71
N ILE A 267 -27.82 18.44 -7.79
CA ILE A 267 -28.48 17.12 -7.77
C ILE A 267 -27.53 15.96 -7.99
N LYS A 268 -26.29 16.20 -8.45
CA LYS A 268 -25.30 15.16 -8.72
C LYS A 268 -24.85 14.45 -7.45
N GLN A 269 -24.62 13.15 -7.56
CA GLN A 269 -24.10 12.28 -6.51
C GLN A 269 -23.12 11.26 -7.12
N GLU A 270 -22.27 10.65 -6.27
CA GLU A 270 -21.29 9.65 -6.71
C GLU A 270 -21.94 8.30 -7.09
N LYS A 271 -23.13 7.99 -6.55
CA LYS A 271 -23.89 6.76 -6.84
C LYS A 271 -25.38 7.07 -6.90
N GLY A 272 -26.08 6.48 -7.86
CA GLY A 272 -27.54 6.62 -8.03
C GLY A 272 -28.07 5.70 -9.13
N ASP A 273 -29.39 5.64 -9.26
CA ASP A 273 -30.10 4.77 -10.20
C ASP A 273 -30.40 5.42 -11.57
N VAL A 274 -30.15 6.72 -11.71
CA VAL A 274 -30.33 7.48 -12.96
C VAL A 274 -29.03 8.18 -13.35
N LYS A 275 -28.57 8.00 -14.59
CA LYS A 275 -27.35 8.65 -15.11
C LYS A 275 -27.62 10.07 -15.59
N ILE A 276 -26.74 11.01 -15.26
CA ILE A 276 -26.75 12.37 -15.80
C ILE A 276 -25.83 12.43 -17.02
N ILE A 277 -26.40 12.58 -18.22
CA ILE A 277 -25.63 12.67 -19.46
C ILE A 277 -25.22 14.12 -19.71
N THR A 278 -23.96 14.43 -19.42
CA THR A 278 -23.35 15.75 -19.67
C THR A 278 -22.86 15.90 -21.11
N THR A 279 -22.44 17.11 -21.51
CA THR A 279 -21.82 17.39 -22.83
C THR A 279 -20.39 16.86 -22.97
N TYR A 280 -19.83 16.29 -21.91
CA TYR A 280 -18.55 15.58 -21.89
C TYR A 280 -18.74 14.27 -21.14
N PRO A 281 -17.87 13.27 -21.31
CA PRO A 281 -18.00 11.99 -20.61
C PRO A 281 -17.88 12.21 -19.10
N SER A 282 -18.87 11.79 -18.33
CA SER A 282 -18.86 11.86 -16.87
C SER A 282 -19.61 10.69 -16.23
N GLU A 283 -19.22 10.35 -15.00
CA GLU A 283 -19.87 9.34 -14.16
C GLU A 283 -20.67 10.04 -13.06
N LEU A 284 -21.67 10.83 -13.48
CA LEU A 284 -22.57 11.56 -12.59
C LEU A 284 -23.93 10.85 -12.52
N TYR A 285 -24.44 10.69 -11.31
CA TYR A 285 -25.69 10.00 -11.05
C TYR A 285 -26.61 10.86 -10.18
N LEU A 286 -27.90 10.55 -10.21
CA LEU A 286 -28.90 11.02 -9.25
C LEU A 286 -29.78 9.86 -8.81
N ASN A 287 -30.45 10.03 -7.67
CA ASN A 287 -31.47 9.10 -7.19
C ASN A 287 -32.85 9.55 -7.66
N SER A 288 -33.61 8.65 -8.30
CA SER A 288 -34.93 8.96 -8.86
C SER A 288 -35.91 9.50 -7.82
N GLU A 289 -35.78 9.06 -6.56
CA GLU A 289 -36.64 9.49 -5.44
C GLU A 289 -36.49 10.98 -5.07
N ASN A 290 -35.31 11.56 -5.34
CA ASN A 290 -34.96 12.92 -4.95
C ASN A 290 -35.03 13.90 -6.11
N TYR A 291 -35.52 13.46 -7.28
CA TYR A 291 -35.59 14.27 -8.48
C TYR A 291 -37.03 14.42 -8.96
N ASN A 292 -37.52 15.66 -8.93
CA ASN A 292 -38.89 16.00 -9.31
C ASN A 292 -39.06 16.25 -10.82
N GLY A 293 -37.99 16.16 -11.61
CA GLY A 293 -38.02 16.38 -13.06
C GLY A 293 -38.29 15.10 -13.85
N LYS A 294 -38.33 15.23 -15.18
CA LYS A 294 -38.62 14.09 -16.06
C LYS A 294 -37.39 13.20 -16.26
N ILE A 295 -37.56 11.90 -16.00
CA ILE A 295 -36.55 10.86 -16.25
C ILE A 295 -36.94 10.09 -17.53
N TYR A 296 -35.95 9.78 -18.35
CA TYR A 296 -36.11 9.04 -19.61
C TYR A 296 -35.45 7.68 -19.48
N GLU A 297 -36.07 6.62 -19.99
CA GLU A 297 -35.51 5.26 -19.98
C GLU A 297 -35.54 4.70 -21.40
N GLU A 298 -34.41 4.81 -22.10
CA GLU A 298 -34.27 4.35 -23.48
C GLU A 298 -32.80 4.21 -23.89
N GLU A 299 -32.57 3.58 -25.05
CA GLU A 299 -31.28 3.49 -25.72
C GLU A 299 -31.09 4.69 -26.67
N ALA A 300 -30.04 5.48 -26.45
CA ALA A 300 -29.78 6.68 -27.25
C ALA A 300 -28.29 7.04 -27.36
N ILE A 301 -27.99 7.86 -28.37
CA ILE A 301 -26.68 8.46 -28.65
C ILE A 301 -26.77 9.96 -28.38
N PHE A 302 -25.73 10.52 -27.77
CA PHE A 302 -25.68 11.92 -27.36
C PHE A 302 -24.46 12.60 -27.98
N ILE A 303 -24.67 13.73 -28.63
CA ILE A 303 -23.60 14.62 -29.09
C ILE A 303 -23.78 16.01 -28.47
N PRO A 304 -22.71 16.73 -28.11
CA PRO A 304 -22.85 18.00 -27.40
C PRO A 304 -23.53 19.06 -28.27
N GLY A 305 -24.52 19.75 -27.70
CA GLY A 305 -25.18 20.90 -28.32
C GLY A 305 -24.25 22.10 -28.49
N GLY A 306 -23.15 22.16 -27.72
CA GLY A 306 -22.05 23.10 -27.86
C GLY A 306 -20.76 22.60 -27.20
N GLY A 307 -19.61 23.11 -27.64
CA GLY A 307 -18.28 22.76 -27.13
C GLY A 307 -17.52 21.79 -28.02
N ASN A 308 -16.68 20.93 -27.41
CA ASN A 308 -15.90 19.93 -28.12
C ASN A 308 -16.73 18.67 -28.38
N LEU A 309 -16.57 18.05 -29.56
CA LEU A 309 -17.30 16.84 -29.93
C LEU A 309 -16.95 15.66 -28.99
N SER A 310 -17.96 15.16 -28.30
CA SER A 310 -17.90 13.96 -27.47
C SER A 310 -19.14 13.08 -27.69
N ILE A 311 -19.00 12.05 -28.51
CA ILE A 311 -20.08 11.11 -28.84
C ILE A 311 -20.24 10.11 -27.71
N GLN A 312 -21.42 10.05 -27.10
CA GLN A 312 -21.74 9.16 -25.99
C GLN A 312 -22.90 8.23 -26.36
N TYR A 313 -22.93 7.04 -25.78
CA TYR A 313 -24.00 6.07 -25.90
C TYR A 313 -24.46 5.66 -24.50
N TYR A 314 -25.77 5.56 -24.30
CA TYR A 314 -26.32 5.06 -23.05
C TYR A 314 -27.63 4.30 -23.29
N ASN A 315 -27.84 3.25 -22.49
CA ASN A 315 -29.06 2.45 -22.47
C ASN A 315 -29.50 2.27 -21.02
N GLY A 316 -30.61 2.90 -20.64
CA GLY A 316 -31.15 2.87 -19.28
C GLY A 316 -31.78 4.20 -18.87
N LYS A 317 -31.97 4.41 -17.57
CA LYS A 317 -32.56 5.64 -17.02
C LYS A 317 -31.56 6.81 -17.05
N PHE A 318 -31.94 7.92 -17.67
CA PHE A 318 -31.13 9.13 -17.73
C PHE A 318 -31.92 10.44 -17.63
N VAL A 319 -31.17 11.49 -17.30
CA VAL A 319 -31.46 12.90 -17.56
C VAL A 319 -30.31 13.48 -18.38
N THR A 320 -30.51 14.60 -19.08
CA THR A 320 -29.50 15.14 -20.00
C THR A 320 -29.28 16.63 -19.82
N SER A 321 -28.04 17.09 -20.03
CA SER A 321 -27.70 18.49 -20.33
C SER A 321 -27.92 18.79 -21.82
N ASP A 322 -27.54 19.98 -22.31
CA ASP A 322 -27.66 20.41 -23.73
C ASP A 322 -26.89 19.52 -24.72
N ASN A 323 -27.42 18.33 -24.96
CA ASN A 323 -27.01 17.36 -25.97
C ASN A 323 -28.05 17.36 -27.10
N ARG A 324 -27.61 16.99 -28.30
CA ARG A 324 -28.48 16.46 -29.35
C ARG A 324 -28.54 14.96 -29.18
N ILE A 325 -29.75 14.43 -29.19
CA ILE A 325 -30.01 13.02 -28.87
C ILE A 325 -30.50 12.36 -30.14
N CYS A 326 -29.91 11.24 -30.52
CA CYS A 326 -30.37 10.46 -31.65
C CYS A 326 -30.44 8.98 -31.33
N LYS A 327 -31.36 8.29 -32.02
CA LYS A 327 -31.53 6.83 -31.94
C LYS A 327 -31.96 6.29 -33.29
N SER A 328 -31.89 4.97 -33.46
CA SER A 328 -32.45 4.32 -34.65
C SER A 328 -33.95 4.57 -34.77
N PHE A 329 -34.43 4.77 -35.99
CA PHE A 329 -35.86 4.83 -36.26
C PHE A 329 -36.52 3.45 -36.20
N ASP A 330 -35.85 2.43 -36.73
CA ASP A 330 -36.32 1.04 -36.72
C ASP A 330 -35.17 0.11 -36.33
N THR A 331 -35.25 -0.40 -35.11
CA THR A 331 -34.24 -1.32 -34.55
C THR A 331 -34.26 -2.70 -35.21
N ASN A 332 -35.30 -3.05 -35.96
CA ASN A 332 -35.33 -4.26 -36.79
C ASN A 332 -34.52 -4.11 -38.08
N ILE A 333 -34.06 -2.90 -38.40
CA ILE A 333 -33.23 -2.61 -39.57
C ILE A 333 -31.84 -2.17 -39.15
N LEU A 334 -31.75 -1.31 -38.13
CA LEU A 334 -30.50 -0.67 -37.72
C LEU A 334 -30.40 -0.59 -36.20
N SER A 335 -29.36 -1.18 -35.63
CA SER A 335 -29.07 -1.07 -34.20
C SER A 335 -28.61 0.35 -33.84
N THR A 336 -29.15 0.92 -32.75
CA THR A 336 -28.68 2.22 -32.22
C THR A 336 -27.21 2.13 -31.83
N LYS A 337 -26.77 1.04 -31.19
CA LYS A 337 -25.35 0.80 -30.90
C LYS A 337 -24.46 0.72 -32.15
N PHE A 338 -24.96 0.21 -33.28
CA PHE A 338 -24.20 0.23 -34.54
C PHE A 338 -24.02 1.66 -35.06
N ILE A 339 -25.06 2.52 -34.99
CA ILE A 339 -24.97 3.94 -35.33
C ILE A 339 -23.90 4.64 -34.47
N TYR A 340 -23.83 4.31 -33.18
CA TYR A 340 -22.82 4.85 -32.28
C TYR A 340 -21.39 4.54 -32.77
N HIS A 341 -21.11 3.27 -33.06
CA HIS A 341 -19.80 2.84 -33.58
C HIS A 341 -19.48 3.45 -34.94
N TYR A 342 -20.48 3.58 -35.81
CA TYR A 342 -20.35 4.32 -37.07
C TYR A 342 -19.97 5.79 -36.84
N MET A 343 -20.70 6.52 -35.99
CA MET A 343 -20.40 7.92 -35.67
C MET A 343 -19.00 8.08 -35.07
N LEU A 344 -18.54 7.11 -34.25
CA LEU A 344 -17.17 7.10 -33.76
C LEU A 344 -16.12 6.94 -34.86
N SER A 345 -16.40 6.12 -35.88
CA SER A 345 -15.48 5.92 -37.02
C SER A 345 -15.34 7.16 -37.91
N ILE A 346 -16.37 7.99 -37.97
CA ILE A 346 -16.38 9.25 -38.73
C ILE A 346 -16.24 10.48 -37.82
N LYS A 347 -15.72 10.30 -36.60
CA LYS A 347 -15.65 11.36 -35.58
C LYS A 347 -14.95 12.63 -36.08
N ASP A 348 -13.87 12.49 -36.84
CA ASP A 348 -13.13 13.65 -37.38
C ASP A 348 -13.96 14.42 -38.41
N THR A 349 -14.72 13.70 -39.25
CA THR A 349 -15.68 14.32 -40.16
C THR A 349 -16.79 15.05 -39.40
N LEU A 350 -17.34 14.43 -38.34
CA LEU A 350 -18.34 15.07 -37.48
C LEU A 350 -17.78 16.33 -36.80
N ALA A 351 -16.51 16.31 -36.37
CA ALA A 351 -15.86 17.44 -35.73
C ALA A 351 -15.74 18.65 -36.68
N CYS A 352 -15.56 18.43 -37.99
CA CYS A 352 -15.55 19.50 -38.99
C CYS A 352 -16.90 20.24 -39.11
N PHE A 353 -18.01 19.61 -38.71
CA PHE A 353 -19.33 20.26 -38.72
C PHE A 353 -19.61 21.10 -37.47
N TYR A 354 -18.72 21.13 -36.49
CA TYR A 354 -18.81 22.03 -35.34
C TYR A 354 -18.30 23.42 -35.72
N ARG A 355 -19.21 24.40 -35.82
CA ARG A 355 -18.94 25.76 -36.30
C ARG A 355 -19.14 26.81 -35.21
N GLY A 356 -18.42 27.93 -35.31
CA GLY A 356 -18.51 29.06 -34.38
C GLY A 356 -17.14 29.65 -34.04
N SER A 357 -17.06 30.97 -33.87
CA SER A 357 -15.83 31.68 -33.47
C SER A 357 -15.53 31.57 -31.97
N GLY A 358 -16.56 31.30 -31.15
CA GLY A 358 -16.47 31.02 -29.71
C GLY A 358 -16.79 29.55 -29.42
N ILE A 359 -17.84 29.30 -28.63
CA ILE A 359 -18.36 27.94 -28.43
C ILE A 359 -18.84 27.40 -29.77
N LYS A 360 -18.28 26.27 -30.20
CA LYS A 360 -18.66 25.63 -31.46
C LYS A 360 -19.93 24.80 -31.26
N HIS A 361 -20.83 24.85 -32.23
CA HIS A 361 -22.09 24.11 -32.21
C HIS A 361 -22.18 23.16 -33.41
N PRO A 362 -22.83 22.00 -33.27
CA PRO A 362 -23.00 21.07 -34.38
C PRO A 362 -23.91 21.67 -35.46
N TYR A 363 -23.41 21.77 -36.69
CA TYR A 363 -24.22 22.14 -37.83
C TYR A 363 -25.02 20.93 -38.34
N MET A 364 -26.21 20.76 -37.78
CA MET A 364 -27.07 19.60 -37.99
C MET A 364 -27.44 19.31 -39.45
N PRO A 365 -27.67 20.28 -40.35
CA PRO A 365 -27.99 19.99 -41.74
C PRO A 365 -26.93 19.15 -42.47
N ASP A 366 -25.65 19.31 -42.14
CA ASP A 366 -24.57 18.53 -42.77
C ASP A 366 -24.42 17.16 -42.10
N ILE A 367 -24.57 17.09 -40.77
CA ILE A 367 -24.58 15.81 -40.03
C ILE A 367 -25.72 14.90 -40.53
N LEU A 368 -26.93 15.44 -40.68
CA LEU A 368 -28.10 14.70 -41.15
C LEU A 368 -27.92 14.11 -42.56
N LYS A 369 -27.13 14.76 -43.42
CA LYS A 369 -26.86 14.35 -44.82
C LYS A 369 -25.75 13.32 -44.98
N LEU A 370 -25.08 12.92 -43.90
CA LEU A 370 -24.08 11.85 -43.95
C LEU A 370 -24.73 10.54 -44.40
N SER A 371 -24.04 9.80 -45.27
CA SER A 371 -24.48 8.45 -45.67
C SER A 371 -24.01 7.43 -44.65
N ILE A 372 -24.87 6.52 -44.23
CA ILE A 372 -24.53 5.32 -43.44
C ILE A 372 -24.81 4.07 -44.29
N LYS A 373 -23.90 3.10 -44.22
CA LYS A 373 -24.09 1.77 -44.82
C LYS A 373 -24.62 0.82 -43.77
N ILE A 374 -25.73 0.17 -44.10
CA ILE A 374 -26.51 -0.67 -43.19
C ILE A 374 -26.38 -2.12 -43.70
N PRO A 375 -25.51 -2.94 -43.09
CA PRO A 375 -25.45 -4.37 -43.38
C PRO A 375 -26.60 -5.12 -42.70
N SER A 376 -26.71 -6.43 -42.90
CA SER A 376 -27.75 -7.23 -42.21
C SER A 376 -27.64 -7.12 -40.68
N LEU A 377 -28.78 -7.22 -39.96
CA LEU A 377 -28.78 -7.16 -38.49
C LEU A 377 -27.77 -8.13 -37.85
N LYS A 378 -27.69 -9.36 -38.37
CA LYS A 378 -26.72 -10.36 -37.92
C LYS A 378 -25.26 -9.89 -38.06
N THR A 379 -24.95 -9.17 -39.13
CA THR A 379 -23.62 -8.55 -39.32
C THR A 379 -23.42 -7.38 -38.36
N GLN A 380 -24.43 -6.53 -38.17
CA GLN A 380 -24.38 -5.43 -37.20
C GLN A 380 -24.09 -5.94 -35.78
N GLU A 381 -24.83 -6.95 -35.32
CA GLU A 381 -24.65 -7.56 -33.99
C GLU A 381 -23.23 -8.14 -33.82
N LYS A 382 -22.70 -8.81 -34.85
CA LYS A 382 -21.32 -9.32 -34.82
C LYS A 382 -20.30 -8.19 -34.69
N ILE A 383 -20.45 -7.12 -35.48
CA ILE A 383 -19.56 -5.96 -35.44
C ILE A 383 -19.64 -5.28 -34.07
N VAL A 384 -20.85 -4.99 -33.59
CA VAL A 384 -21.09 -4.39 -32.27
C VAL A 384 -20.48 -5.26 -31.17
N LYS A 385 -20.71 -6.58 -31.18
CA LYS A 385 -20.15 -7.50 -30.19
C LYS A 385 -18.62 -7.48 -30.19
N VAL A 386 -17.99 -7.47 -31.36
CA VAL A 386 -16.52 -7.38 -31.47
C VAL A 386 -16.03 -6.05 -30.91
N LEU A 387 -16.62 -4.93 -31.33
CA LEU A 387 -16.20 -3.59 -30.90
C LEU A 387 -16.45 -3.35 -29.41
N ASP A 388 -17.57 -3.80 -28.87
CA ASP A 388 -17.89 -3.70 -27.44
C ASP A 388 -16.96 -4.59 -26.61
N ASN A 389 -16.63 -5.80 -27.08
CA ASN A 389 -15.64 -6.66 -26.42
C ASN A 389 -14.25 -5.99 -26.41
N PHE A 390 -13.82 -5.39 -27.52
CA PHE A 390 -12.55 -4.65 -27.58
C PHE A 390 -12.57 -3.42 -26.66
N GLU A 391 -13.65 -2.64 -26.67
CA GLU A 391 -13.81 -1.46 -25.80
C GLU A 391 -13.81 -1.87 -24.31
N ALA A 392 -14.47 -2.97 -23.97
CA ALA A 392 -14.46 -3.53 -22.62
C ALA A 392 -13.04 -3.96 -22.19
N ILE A 393 -12.30 -4.68 -23.04
CA ILE A 393 -10.91 -5.08 -22.76
C ILE A 393 -9.98 -3.87 -22.60
N CYS A 394 -10.20 -2.81 -23.37
CA CYS A 394 -9.42 -1.57 -23.25
C CYS A 394 -9.76 -0.75 -21.99
N LYS A 395 -10.97 -0.92 -21.43
CA LYS A 395 -11.44 -0.19 -20.24
C LYS A 395 -11.32 -0.99 -18.94
N ASP A 396 -11.19 -2.31 -19.01
CA ASP A 396 -11.14 -3.15 -17.81
C ASP A 396 -9.77 -3.05 -17.12
N LEU A 397 -9.74 -2.26 -16.05
CA LEU A 397 -8.59 -2.09 -15.17
C LEU A 397 -8.35 -3.34 -14.28
N ASN A 398 -9.31 -4.26 -14.19
CA ASN A 398 -9.23 -5.44 -13.32
C ASN A 398 -8.49 -6.62 -13.95
N ILE A 399 -8.06 -6.49 -15.21
CA ILE A 399 -7.33 -7.54 -15.93
C ILE A 399 -5.98 -6.96 -16.40
N GLY A 400 -4.89 -7.39 -15.77
CA GLY A 400 -3.51 -7.09 -16.19
C GLY A 400 -2.76 -6.04 -15.34
N LEU A 401 -1.78 -5.38 -15.97
CA LEU A 401 -0.80 -4.46 -15.36
C LEU A 401 -1.40 -3.31 -14.50
N PRO A 402 -2.60 -2.74 -14.76
CA PRO A 402 -3.18 -1.69 -13.89
C PRO A 402 -3.54 -2.20 -12.48
N ALA A 403 -4.14 -3.39 -12.37
CA ALA A 403 -4.43 -4.01 -11.09
C ALA A 403 -3.14 -4.38 -10.34
N GLU A 404 -2.09 -4.75 -11.06
CA GLU A 404 -0.77 -4.98 -10.50
C GLU A 404 -0.13 -3.66 -10.01
N GLU A 405 -0.27 -2.56 -10.75
CA GLU A 405 0.22 -1.24 -10.34
C GLU A 405 -0.42 -0.78 -9.03
N VAL A 406 -1.75 -0.83 -8.91
CA VAL A 406 -2.46 -0.46 -7.68
C VAL A 406 -1.97 -1.29 -6.50
N LYS A 407 -1.86 -2.62 -6.68
CA LYS A 407 -1.33 -3.52 -5.65
C LYS A 407 0.11 -3.19 -5.25
N ARG A 408 0.98 -2.85 -6.22
CA ARG A 408 2.37 -2.46 -5.96
C ARG A 408 2.47 -1.13 -5.24
N GLN A 409 1.63 -0.16 -5.59
CA GLN A 409 1.57 1.13 -4.91
C GLN A 409 1.08 1.00 -3.47
N GLU A 410 0.03 0.22 -3.23
CA GLU A 410 -0.47 -0.10 -1.89
C GLU A 410 0.60 -0.84 -1.06
N GLN A 411 1.28 -1.82 -1.66
CA GLN A 411 2.37 -2.56 -1.02
C GLN A 411 3.54 -1.64 -0.65
N TYR A 412 3.94 -0.75 -1.55
CA TYR A 412 5.00 0.23 -1.30
C TYR A 412 4.65 1.19 -0.17
N GLN A 413 3.44 1.76 -0.19
CA GLN A 413 2.97 2.65 0.87
C GLN A 413 2.97 1.93 2.22
N TYR A 414 2.50 0.69 2.26
CA TYR A 414 2.52 -0.15 3.46
C TYR A 414 3.94 -0.35 3.99
N TYR A 415 4.90 -0.79 3.16
CA TYR A 415 6.27 -1.03 3.62
C TYR A 415 6.98 0.24 4.07
N ARG A 416 6.84 1.34 3.32
CA ARG A 416 7.39 2.64 3.70
C ARG A 416 6.89 3.05 5.08
N ASP A 417 5.58 3.03 5.28
CA ASP A 417 4.96 3.48 6.52
C ASP A 417 5.29 2.56 7.70
N ALA A 418 5.38 1.25 7.45
CA ALA A 418 5.79 0.28 8.46
C ALA A 418 7.25 0.46 8.89
N ILE A 419 8.17 0.80 7.98
CA ILE A 419 9.57 1.12 8.33
C ILE A 419 9.60 2.32 9.28
N PHE A 420 8.90 3.42 8.95
CA PHE A 420 8.91 4.61 9.81
C PHE A 420 8.19 4.39 11.14
N LYS A 421 7.13 3.59 11.15
CA LYS A 421 6.49 3.16 12.40
C LYS A 421 7.45 2.37 13.28
N TYR A 422 8.22 1.44 12.70
CA TYR A 422 9.22 0.69 13.45
C TYR A 422 10.33 1.59 14.01
N LEU A 423 10.79 2.57 13.23
CA LEU A 423 11.75 3.57 13.70
C LEU A 423 11.21 4.36 14.91
N GLU A 424 9.90 4.64 14.94
CA GLU A 424 9.24 5.36 16.04
C GLU A 424 9.09 4.50 17.29
N THR A 425 8.57 3.28 17.14
CA THR A 425 8.18 2.43 18.27
C THR A 425 9.31 1.51 18.76
N GLY A 426 10.28 1.23 17.89
CA GLY A 426 11.31 0.22 18.09
C GLY A 426 10.76 -1.20 18.22
N ILE A 427 9.46 -1.44 17.93
CA ILE A 427 8.78 -2.73 18.10
C ILE A 427 7.79 -2.92 16.95
N ILE A 428 7.81 -4.11 16.36
CA ILE A 428 6.81 -4.54 15.39
C ILE A 428 5.68 -5.26 16.15
N ASP A 429 4.48 -4.66 16.15
CA ASP A 429 3.24 -5.23 16.69
C ASP A 429 2.27 -5.53 15.52
N ASN A 430 2.11 -6.81 15.17
CA ASN A 430 1.35 -7.27 13.99
C ASN A 430 -0.15 -7.50 14.27
N LYS A 431 -0.74 -6.94 15.33
CA LYS A 431 -2.15 -7.17 15.73
C LYS A 431 -3.25 -6.76 14.72
N GLY A 432 -2.96 -6.54 13.44
CA GLY A 432 -3.97 -6.17 12.44
C GLY A 432 -3.58 -6.29 10.96
N ILE A 433 -2.60 -7.12 10.59
CA ILE A 433 -2.14 -7.19 9.19
C ILE A 433 -2.81 -8.36 8.46
N GLY A 434 -3.76 -8.03 7.58
CA GLY A 434 -4.35 -8.97 6.63
C GLY A 434 -3.41 -9.21 5.44
N GLU A 435 -2.50 -10.18 5.57
CA GLU A 435 -1.90 -11.03 4.51
C GLU A 435 -0.52 -11.53 4.98
N ARG A 436 -0.43 -12.83 5.27
CA ARG A 436 0.80 -13.51 5.79
C ARG A 436 2.04 -13.31 4.91
N GLU A 437 1.88 -13.02 3.62
CA GLU A 437 2.99 -12.75 2.69
C GLU A 437 3.58 -11.35 2.88
N ARG A 438 2.75 -10.33 3.16
CA ARG A 438 3.23 -8.96 3.39
C ARG A 438 4.07 -8.88 4.67
N GLU A 439 3.68 -9.60 5.71
CA GLU A 439 4.39 -9.68 6.99
C GLU A 439 5.81 -10.25 6.83
N SER A 440 5.96 -11.37 6.11
CA SER A 440 7.27 -11.97 5.86
C SER A 440 8.17 -11.06 5.01
N GLY A 441 7.60 -10.35 4.03
CA GLY A 441 8.33 -9.37 3.23
C GLY A 441 8.86 -8.20 4.06
N LEU A 442 8.01 -7.61 4.92
CA LEU A 442 8.39 -6.51 5.81
C LEU A 442 9.52 -6.93 6.76
N ILE A 443 9.40 -8.11 7.39
CA ILE A 443 10.42 -8.63 8.32
C ILE A 443 11.78 -8.80 7.62
N ARG A 444 11.81 -9.32 6.40
CA ARG A 444 13.05 -9.45 5.61
C ARG A 444 13.67 -8.11 5.28
N ILE A 445 12.86 -7.12 4.90
CA ILE A 445 13.33 -5.75 4.64
C ILE A 445 13.93 -5.17 5.91
N LEU A 446 13.26 -5.31 7.05
CA LEU A 446 13.74 -4.77 8.32
C LEU A 446 15.00 -5.49 8.82
N TRP A 447 15.13 -6.81 8.63
CA TRP A 447 16.40 -7.52 8.87
C TRP A 447 17.53 -7.02 7.97
N PHE A 448 17.25 -6.73 6.70
CA PHE A 448 18.29 -6.16 5.83
C PHE A 448 18.74 -4.77 6.30
N ILE A 449 17.82 -3.96 6.83
CA ILE A 449 18.13 -2.62 7.33
C ILE A 449 18.88 -2.68 8.68
N PHE A 450 18.35 -3.44 9.64
CA PHE A 450 18.71 -3.38 11.07
C PHE A 450 19.42 -4.62 11.62
N ASP A 451 19.59 -5.68 10.80
CA ASP A 451 20.25 -6.97 11.11
C ASP A 451 19.53 -7.85 12.13
N LYS A 452 18.87 -7.23 13.12
CA LYS A 452 17.91 -7.82 14.05
C LYS A 452 16.74 -6.85 14.26
N ILE A 453 15.58 -7.41 14.57
CA ILE A 453 14.37 -6.61 14.78
C ILE A 453 13.68 -7.03 16.06
N ARG A 454 13.09 -6.06 16.75
CA ARG A 454 12.35 -6.33 17.98
C ARG A 454 10.90 -6.69 17.66
N LEU A 455 10.53 -7.93 17.99
CA LEU A 455 9.23 -8.51 17.70
C LEU A 455 8.52 -8.91 19.00
N ASN A 456 7.21 -8.69 19.04
CA ASN A 456 6.36 -9.23 20.08
C ASN A 456 6.04 -10.71 19.83
N ILE A 457 6.01 -11.57 20.87
CA ILE A 457 5.72 -13.00 20.70
C ILE A 457 4.40 -13.22 19.97
N SER A 458 3.35 -12.46 20.29
CA SER A 458 2.05 -12.65 19.62
C SER A 458 2.11 -12.43 18.10
N SER A 459 3.09 -11.67 17.60
CA SER A 459 3.27 -11.36 16.18
C SER A 459 3.98 -12.45 15.36
N ILE A 460 4.60 -13.42 16.02
CA ILE A 460 5.39 -14.51 15.41
C ILE A 460 4.77 -15.89 15.62
N ILE A 461 3.65 -15.95 16.33
CA ILE A 461 2.86 -17.16 16.54
C ILE A 461 1.89 -17.33 15.38
N GLN A 462 1.93 -18.50 14.74
CA GLN A 462 0.97 -18.89 13.71
C GLN A 462 -0.38 -19.31 14.31
N ASP A 463 -0.34 -20.03 15.43
CA ASP A 463 -1.53 -20.51 16.13
C ASP A 463 -1.19 -20.76 17.60
N SER A 464 -2.15 -20.55 18.51
CA SER A 464 -1.97 -20.86 19.92
C SER A 464 -3.28 -21.17 20.60
N PHE A 465 -3.26 -22.16 21.48
CA PHE A 465 -4.43 -22.53 22.26
C PHE A 465 -4.04 -22.97 23.67
N TRP A 466 -4.88 -22.59 24.60
CA TRP A 466 -4.77 -23.05 25.97
C TRP A 466 -5.51 -24.39 26.08
N ILE A 467 -4.80 -25.41 26.58
CA ILE A 467 -5.34 -26.75 26.72
C ILE A 467 -5.88 -26.91 28.15
N MET A 468 -7.15 -26.52 28.34
CA MET A 468 -7.87 -26.65 29.60
C MET A 468 -9.34 -27.11 29.39
N PRO A 469 -9.58 -28.40 29.13
CA PRO A 469 -10.89 -29.04 29.22
C PRO A 469 -11.12 -29.68 30.59
N SER A 470 -12.37 -30.10 30.80
CA SER A 470 -12.78 -30.95 31.93
C SER A 470 -11.91 -32.19 32.04
N THR A 471 -11.62 -32.62 33.27
CA THR A 471 -10.83 -33.84 33.53
C THR A 471 -11.48 -35.04 32.82
N PRO A 472 -10.76 -35.72 31.90
CA PRO A 472 -11.29 -36.86 31.17
C PRO A 472 -11.39 -38.11 32.05
N ASN A 473 -12.14 -39.12 31.58
CA ASN A 473 -12.21 -40.41 32.25
C ASN A 473 -10.93 -41.21 32.00
N PHE A 474 -10.29 -41.67 33.08
CA PHE A 474 -9.07 -42.46 32.98
C PHE A 474 -9.37 -43.94 32.75
N VAL A 475 -8.57 -44.57 31.89
CA VAL A 475 -8.65 -45.99 31.53
C VAL A 475 -7.28 -46.66 31.76
N GLU A 476 -7.25 -47.99 31.82
CA GLU A 476 -5.99 -48.75 32.03
C GLU A 476 -5.06 -48.70 30.80
N ASN A 477 -5.62 -48.70 29.59
CA ASN A 477 -4.88 -48.59 28.33
C ASN A 477 -5.64 -47.68 27.36
N GLY A 478 -4.92 -46.79 26.66
CA GLY A 478 -5.54 -45.83 25.75
C GLY A 478 -4.56 -44.76 25.26
N VAL A 479 -5.06 -43.54 25.06
CA VAL A 479 -4.26 -42.39 24.60
C VAL A 479 -3.53 -41.75 25.79
N PRO A 480 -2.21 -41.49 25.71
CA PRO A 480 -1.45 -40.88 26.80
C PRO A 480 -1.97 -39.50 27.25
N PHE A 481 -2.03 -39.30 28.57
CA PHE A 481 -2.41 -38.05 29.23
C PHE A 481 -1.18 -37.34 29.80
N ILE A 482 -0.82 -36.20 29.22
CA ILE A 482 0.37 -35.41 29.52
C ILE A 482 -0.01 -34.18 30.35
N THR A 483 0.71 -33.96 31.45
CA THR A 483 0.57 -32.75 32.28
C THR A 483 1.89 -32.02 32.39
N SER A 484 1.93 -30.92 33.15
CA SER A 484 3.19 -30.22 33.45
C SER A 484 4.24 -31.10 34.15
N LYS A 485 3.85 -32.19 34.82
CA LYS A 485 4.79 -33.15 35.43
C LYS A 485 5.59 -33.95 34.41
N ASN A 486 5.04 -34.08 33.20
CA ASN A 486 5.61 -34.87 32.11
C ASN A 486 6.46 -34.02 31.15
N ILE A 487 6.62 -32.72 31.43
CA ILE A 487 7.46 -31.82 30.65
C ILE A 487 8.67 -31.45 31.49
N LYS A 488 9.85 -31.88 31.03
CA LYS A 488 11.11 -31.62 31.72
C LYS A 488 12.27 -31.61 30.73
N ASP A 489 13.25 -30.72 30.94
CA ASP A 489 14.51 -30.66 30.18
C ASP A 489 14.32 -30.57 28.66
N GLY A 490 13.26 -29.90 28.21
CA GLY A 490 12.95 -29.78 26.77
C GLY A 490 12.27 -30.99 26.15
N ARG A 491 11.90 -32.01 26.94
CA ARG A 491 11.33 -33.28 26.47
C ARG A 491 9.97 -33.57 27.10
N ILE A 492 9.21 -34.42 26.41
CA ILE A 492 7.95 -34.98 26.89
C ILE A 492 8.25 -36.41 27.37
N ASP A 493 7.99 -36.68 28.64
CA ASP A 493 8.08 -38.00 29.25
C ASP A 493 6.77 -38.78 29.03
N PHE A 494 6.88 -39.93 28.36
CA PHE A 494 5.77 -40.83 28.08
C PHE A 494 5.79 -42.11 28.93
N ASP A 495 6.78 -42.30 29.80
CA ASP A 495 6.96 -43.56 30.52
C ASP A 495 6.03 -43.64 31.75
N ASN A 496 5.77 -42.50 32.39
CA ASN A 496 4.90 -42.39 33.57
C ASN A 496 3.66 -41.53 33.29
N VAL A 497 2.71 -42.09 32.52
CA VAL A 497 1.50 -41.38 32.07
C VAL A 497 0.22 -42.13 32.44
N SER A 498 -0.84 -41.40 32.71
CA SER A 498 -2.20 -41.95 32.75
C SER A 498 -2.75 -42.05 31.32
N TYR A 499 -3.80 -42.85 31.12
CA TYR A 499 -4.43 -43.02 29.81
C TYR A 499 -5.89 -42.58 29.81
N ILE A 500 -6.36 -42.07 28.66
CA ILE A 500 -7.76 -41.70 28.41
C ILE A 500 -8.32 -42.54 27.26
N SER A 501 -9.65 -42.67 27.19
CA SER A 501 -10.29 -43.41 26.10
C SER A 501 -10.09 -42.72 24.73
N GLU A 502 -10.07 -43.49 23.65
CA GLU A 502 -9.97 -42.93 22.29
C GLU A 502 -11.15 -42.02 21.95
N ASN A 503 -12.36 -42.35 22.42
CA ASN A 503 -13.54 -41.53 22.22
C ASN A 503 -13.40 -40.16 22.91
N ASP A 504 -12.95 -40.15 24.18
CA ASP A 504 -12.69 -38.89 24.90
C ASP A 504 -11.59 -38.08 24.21
N TYR A 505 -10.53 -38.73 23.73
CA TYR A 505 -9.48 -38.06 22.97
C TYR A 505 -10.02 -37.42 21.69
N LEU A 506 -10.80 -38.16 20.88
CA LEU A 506 -11.35 -37.65 19.62
C LEU A 506 -12.30 -36.47 19.86
N ASP A 507 -13.13 -36.53 20.91
CA ASP A 507 -14.06 -35.47 21.26
C ASP A 507 -13.32 -34.19 21.72
N ILE A 508 -12.32 -34.34 22.60
CA ILE A 508 -11.58 -33.21 23.17
C ILE A 508 -10.59 -32.61 22.16
N SER A 509 -9.97 -33.44 21.31
CA SER A 509 -8.93 -33.02 20.36
C SER A 509 -9.48 -32.56 19.00
N LYS A 510 -10.78 -32.70 18.73
CA LYS A 510 -11.43 -32.42 17.44
C LYS A 510 -11.01 -31.10 16.77
N ASN A 511 -10.85 -30.04 17.56
CA ASN A 511 -10.48 -28.71 17.08
C ASN A 511 -9.06 -28.28 17.52
N ARG A 512 -8.33 -29.13 18.25
CA ARG A 512 -7.08 -28.78 18.96
C ARG A 512 -6.09 -29.95 18.99
N LYS A 513 -5.96 -30.66 17.87
CA LYS A 513 -5.03 -31.79 17.75
C LYS A 513 -3.58 -31.29 17.88
N ILE A 514 -2.79 -32.00 18.69
CA ILE A 514 -1.35 -31.77 18.86
C ILE A 514 -0.60 -32.47 17.72
N THR A 515 0.32 -31.75 17.10
CA THR A 515 1.10 -32.20 15.94
C THR A 515 2.60 -32.10 16.20
N LYS A 516 3.39 -32.83 15.41
CA LYS A 516 4.85 -32.69 15.39
C LYS A 516 5.23 -31.22 15.18
N LYS A 517 6.27 -30.78 15.91
CA LYS A 517 6.75 -29.38 16.05
C LYS A 517 5.88 -28.45 16.90
N ASP A 518 4.75 -28.90 17.43
CA ASP A 518 4.02 -28.08 18.40
C ASP A 518 4.89 -27.86 19.64
N ILE A 519 4.87 -26.62 20.14
CA ILE A 519 5.61 -26.21 21.33
C ILE A 519 4.64 -26.19 22.51
N LEU A 520 4.94 -26.96 23.55
CA LEU A 520 4.15 -27.06 24.77
C LEU A 520 4.83 -26.27 25.88
N ILE A 521 4.11 -25.30 26.47
CA ILE A 521 4.58 -24.49 27.59
C ILE A 521 3.76 -24.80 28.83
N THR A 522 4.40 -25.03 29.97
CA THR A 522 3.72 -25.31 31.22
C THR A 522 3.17 -24.05 31.87
N MET A 523 1.88 -24.05 32.21
CA MET A 523 1.17 -22.87 32.76
C MET A 523 0.87 -22.98 34.25
N ILE A 524 0.81 -24.21 34.78
CA ILE A 524 0.43 -24.54 36.16
C ILE A 524 1.33 -25.69 36.65
N GLY A 525 1.90 -25.59 37.86
CA GLY A 525 2.85 -26.57 38.41
C GLY A 525 4.30 -26.09 38.27
N THR A 526 5.18 -26.91 37.66
CA THR A 526 6.50 -26.44 37.20
C THR A 526 6.27 -25.51 36.01
N ILE A 527 6.36 -24.21 36.21
CA ILE A 527 5.89 -23.17 35.27
C ILE A 527 7.05 -22.66 34.42
N GLY A 528 6.78 -22.37 33.14
CA GLY A 528 7.78 -21.79 32.22
C GLY A 528 8.67 -22.83 31.54
N GLU A 529 8.42 -24.12 31.78
CA GLU A 529 9.07 -25.22 31.06
C GLU A 529 8.48 -25.36 29.66
N LEU A 530 9.33 -25.71 28.69
CA LEU A 530 8.99 -25.79 27.28
C LEU A 530 9.46 -27.12 26.70
N ALA A 531 8.61 -27.81 25.94
CA ALA A 531 9.00 -28.97 25.14
C ALA A 531 8.49 -28.89 23.70
N ILE A 532 9.29 -29.39 22.75
CA ILE A 532 8.93 -29.50 21.34
C ILE A 532 8.51 -30.95 21.05
N VAL A 533 7.36 -31.14 20.40
CA VAL A 533 6.88 -32.46 19.97
C VAL A 533 7.74 -32.97 18.81
N LYS A 534 8.64 -33.93 19.09
CA LYS A 534 9.60 -34.46 18.09
C LYS A 534 8.98 -35.47 17.12
N GLU A 535 8.02 -36.26 17.59
CA GLU A 535 7.39 -37.35 16.85
C GLU A 535 5.86 -37.21 16.85
N GLN A 536 5.23 -37.63 15.76
CA GLN A 536 3.78 -37.61 15.66
C GLN A 536 3.21 -38.79 16.46
N LYS A 537 2.83 -38.53 17.71
CA LYS A 537 2.15 -39.46 18.60
C LYS A 537 0.82 -38.83 19.01
N ASP A 538 -0.26 -39.61 19.01
CA ASP A 538 -1.53 -39.14 19.57
C ASP A 538 -1.41 -39.13 21.10
N PHE A 539 -1.57 -37.96 21.70
CA PHE A 539 -1.63 -37.75 23.15
C PHE A 539 -2.45 -36.51 23.46
N TYR A 540 -2.92 -36.41 24.70
CA TYR A 540 -3.70 -35.29 25.18
C TYR A 540 -2.96 -34.54 26.30
N GLY A 541 -2.94 -33.20 26.25
CA GLY A 541 -2.23 -32.36 27.23
C GLY A 541 -3.19 -31.58 28.14
N GLN A 542 -2.94 -31.48 29.45
CA GLN A 542 -3.72 -30.61 30.36
C GLN A 542 -2.82 -29.57 31.05
N ASN A 543 -3.36 -28.36 31.24
CA ASN A 543 -2.67 -27.22 31.88
C ASN A 543 -1.43 -26.74 31.11
N LEU A 544 -1.45 -26.96 29.80
CA LEU A 544 -0.40 -26.57 28.87
C LEU A 544 -0.91 -25.46 27.97
N PHE A 545 0.00 -24.57 27.59
CA PHE A 545 -0.21 -23.60 26.53
C PHE A 545 0.55 -24.07 25.30
N LEU A 546 -0.18 -24.33 24.22
CA LEU A 546 0.41 -24.77 22.96
C LEU A 546 0.61 -23.57 22.05
N VAL A 547 1.81 -23.51 21.46
CA VAL A 547 2.24 -22.48 20.53
C VAL A 547 2.76 -23.14 19.25
N ARG A 548 2.33 -22.63 18.11
CA ARG A 548 2.89 -22.94 16.78
C ARG A 548 3.60 -21.71 16.25
N MET A 549 4.90 -21.82 15.99
CA MET A 549 5.68 -20.70 15.49
C MET A 549 5.54 -20.52 13.98
N ASN A 550 5.58 -19.27 13.52
CA ASN A 550 5.75 -19.00 12.11
C ASN A 550 7.21 -19.24 11.72
N ASN A 551 7.48 -20.43 11.22
CA ASN A 551 8.81 -20.88 10.79
C ASN A 551 9.43 -20.09 9.63
N LYS A 552 8.69 -19.15 9.00
CA LYS A 552 9.26 -18.17 8.07
C LYS A 552 9.93 -16.97 8.76
N ILE A 553 9.77 -16.86 10.08
CA ILE A 553 10.25 -15.75 10.90
C ILE A 553 11.18 -16.27 12.00
N VAL A 554 10.78 -17.34 12.69
CA VAL A 554 11.51 -17.88 13.85
C VAL A 554 11.57 -19.40 13.78
N LEU A 555 12.78 -19.96 13.92
CA LEU A 555 12.97 -21.40 14.04
C LEU A 555 12.49 -21.91 15.39
N ASP A 556 11.79 -23.05 15.40
CA ASP A 556 11.28 -23.68 16.64
C ASP A 556 12.39 -23.88 17.70
N GLU A 557 13.56 -24.35 17.30
CA GLU A 557 14.71 -24.57 18.20
C GLU A 557 15.34 -23.26 18.70
N PHE A 558 15.40 -22.22 17.84
CA PHE A 558 15.86 -20.91 18.27
C PHE A 558 14.93 -20.32 19.34
N PHE A 559 13.60 -20.44 19.12
CA PHE A 559 12.60 -20.02 20.10
C PHE A 559 12.72 -20.80 21.42
N ARG A 560 12.96 -22.12 21.36
CA ARG A 560 13.23 -22.92 22.56
C ARG A 560 14.38 -22.31 23.36
N HIS A 561 15.53 -22.09 22.75
CA HIS A 561 16.72 -21.52 23.40
C HIS A 561 16.44 -20.13 24.01
N LEU A 562 15.69 -19.29 23.29
CA LEU A 562 15.28 -17.94 23.73
C LEU A 562 14.35 -17.99 24.95
N PHE A 563 13.39 -18.91 24.95
CA PHE A 563 12.36 -19.03 25.98
C PHE A 563 12.92 -19.60 27.29
N ILE A 564 13.86 -20.55 27.21
CA ILE A 564 14.52 -21.14 28.39
C ILE A 564 15.63 -20.25 28.97
N SER A 565 16.00 -19.16 28.29
CA SER A 565 17.02 -18.23 28.79
C SER A 565 16.65 -17.64 30.15
N SER A 566 17.64 -17.38 30.99
CA SER A 566 17.39 -16.89 32.35
C SER A 566 16.73 -15.51 32.35
N SER A 567 17.02 -14.68 31.34
CA SER A 567 16.34 -13.40 31.11
C SER A 567 14.83 -13.58 30.97
N THR A 568 14.40 -14.54 30.13
CA THR A 568 12.98 -14.83 29.92
C THR A 568 12.34 -15.47 31.14
N GLN A 569 13.00 -16.47 31.75
CA GLN A 569 12.48 -17.15 32.92
C GLN A 569 12.29 -16.18 34.10
N ASN A 570 13.24 -15.29 34.35
CA ASN A 570 13.10 -14.25 35.37
C ASN A 570 11.92 -13.30 35.10
N LYS A 571 11.66 -12.92 33.83
CA LYS A 571 10.48 -12.12 33.45
C LYS A 571 9.17 -12.87 33.75
N LEU A 572 9.13 -14.17 33.47
CA LEU A 572 7.97 -15.03 33.75
C LEU A 572 7.75 -15.22 35.27
N THR A 573 8.80 -15.49 36.05
CA THR A 573 8.73 -15.66 37.51
C THR A 573 8.33 -14.37 38.23
N ASN A 574 8.85 -13.21 37.83
CA ASN A 574 8.44 -11.92 38.40
C ASN A 574 6.96 -11.60 38.13
N SER A 575 6.45 -12.02 36.97
CA SER A 575 5.02 -11.87 36.63
C SER A 575 4.11 -12.76 37.48
N GLN A 576 4.65 -13.86 38.02
CA GLN A 576 3.94 -14.83 38.85
C GLN A 576 3.71 -14.33 40.29
N GLN A 577 4.69 -13.63 40.89
CA GLN A 577 4.62 -13.15 42.28
C GLN A 577 3.48 -12.14 42.54
N ASN A 578 2.96 -11.51 41.48
CA ASN A 578 1.81 -10.60 41.55
C ASN A 578 0.45 -11.30 41.38
N SER A 579 0.41 -12.65 41.33
CA SER A 579 -0.83 -13.44 41.17
C SER A 579 -1.10 -14.30 42.41
N ASN A 580 -2.30 -14.20 42.99
CA ASN A 580 -2.70 -14.91 44.22
C ASN A 580 -2.75 -16.46 44.11
N GLN A 581 -2.51 -17.05 42.93
CA GLN A 581 -2.66 -18.50 42.68
C GLN A 581 -1.43 -19.17 42.06
N GLY A 582 -0.33 -18.44 41.82
CA GLY A 582 0.91 -19.04 41.30
C GLY A 582 0.75 -19.70 39.92
N TYR A 583 0.04 -19.08 38.98
CA TYR A 583 -0.19 -19.57 37.61
C TYR A 583 0.26 -18.54 36.58
N LEU A 584 0.73 -18.99 35.41
CA LEU A 584 1.11 -18.10 34.30
C LEU A 584 -0.11 -17.78 33.43
N ARG A 585 -0.36 -16.51 33.10
CA ARG A 585 -1.43 -16.14 32.15
C ARG A 585 -0.90 -16.18 30.73
N LYS A 586 -1.78 -16.48 29.76
CA LYS A 586 -1.47 -16.41 28.33
C LYS A 586 -0.85 -15.06 27.93
N SER A 587 -1.37 -13.95 28.47
CA SER A 587 -0.84 -12.61 28.20
C SER A 587 0.61 -12.43 28.65
N ASN A 588 1.02 -13.05 29.76
CA ASN A 588 2.41 -12.96 30.23
C ASN A 588 3.42 -13.55 29.23
N ILE A 589 3.00 -14.54 28.43
CA ILE A 589 3.80 -15.09 27.35
C ILE A 589 3.66 -14.21 26.10
N LEU A 590 2.43 -13.91 25.69
CA LEU A 590 2.17 -13.19 24.44
C LEU A 590 2.74 -11.77 24.41
N ASP A 591 2.89 -11.10 25.55
CA ASP A 591 3.36 -9.72 25.64
C ASP A 591 4.90 -9.60 25.70
N LEU A 592 5.63 -10.73 25.71
CA LEU A 592 7.09 -10.72 25.64
C LEU A 592 7.58 -10.17 24.29
N ASN A 593 8.70 -9.44 24.33
CA ASN A 593 9.35 -8.88 23.14
C ASN A 593 10.79 -9.37 23.06
N PHE A 594 11.23 -9.76 21.87
CA PHE A 594 12.57 -10.29 21.63
C PHE A 594 13.22 -9.64 20.43
N ASP A 595 14.54 -9.53 20.49
CA ASP A 595 15.36 -9.16 19.34
C ASP A 595 15.66 -10.41 18.52
N ILE A 596 15.05 -10.46 17.34
CA ILE A 596 15.07 -11.63 16.46
C ILE A 596 15.98 -11.32 15.27
N PRO A 597 17.09 -12.06 15.09
CA PRO A 597 17.96 -11.91 13.93
C PRO A 597 17.39 -12.66 12.71
N SER A 598 18.04 -12.51 11.55
CA SER A 598 17.67 -13.25 10.33
C SER A 598 17.69 -14.77 10.53
N LEU A 599 16.89 -15.51 9.75
CA LEU A 599 16.84 -16.98 9.82
C LEU A 599 18.22 -17.64 9.68
N GLU A 600 19.07 -17.16 8.76
CA GLU A 600 20.44 -17.68 8.59
C GLU A 600 21.28 -17.51 9.88
N THR A 601 21.14 -16.38 10.56
CA THR A 601 21.81 -16.13 11.84
C THR A 601 21.22 -17.01 12.94
N GLN A 602 19.90 -17.22 12.95
CA GLN A 602 19.25 -18.14 13.89
C GLN A 602 19.78 -19.57 13.74
N GLU A 603 19.93 -20.08 12.51
CA GLU A 603 20.49 -21.42 12.25
C GLU A 603 21.91 -21.58 12.81
N LYS A 604 22.76 -20.57 12.61
CA LYS A 604 24.13 -20.56 13.17
C LYS A 604 24.11 -20.59 14.70
N ILE A 605 23.24 -19.80 15.33
CA ILE A 605 23.09 -19.78 16.79
C ILE A 605 22.61 -21.12 17.32
N VAL A 606 21.56 -21.69 16.71
CA VAL A 606 21.01 -23.00 17.09
C VAL A 606 22.10 -24.07 16.99
N LYS A 607 22.85 -24.11 15.88
CA LYS A 607 23.94 -25.06 15.71
C LYS A 607 25.00 -24.98 16.82
N VAL A 608 25.37 -23.76 17.22
CA VAL A 608 26.34 -23.55 18.31
C VAL A 608 25.76 -24.03 19.65
N LEU A 609 24.53 -23.64 19.97
CA LEU A 609 23.88 -24.00 21.23
C LEU A 609 23.61 -25.51 21.35
N ASP A 610 23.17 -26.14 20.27
CA ASP A 610 22.91 -27.58 20.22
C ASP A 610 24.22 -28.38 20.34
N ASN A 611 25.32 -27.90 19.75
CA ASN A 611 26.64 -28.51 19.94
C ASN A 611 27.09 -28.44 21.41
N PHE A 612 26.90 -27.30 22.08
CA PHE A 612 27.17 -27.18 23.50
C PHE A 612 26.29 -28.12 24.33
N GLU A 613 24.99 -28.20 24.04
CA GLU A 613 24.06 -29.09 24.72
C GLU A 613 24.46 -30.57 24.56
N ALA A 614 24.95 -30.97 23.37
CA ALA A 614 25.46 -32.30 23.10
C ALA A 614 26.72 -32.62 23.91
N ILE A 615 27.71 -31.70 23.93
CA ILE A 615 28.95 -31.85 24.71
C ILE A 615 28.64 -32.01 26.21
N CYS A 616 27.66 -31.27 26.74
CA CYS A 616 27.25 -31.40 28.14
C CYS A 616 26.60 -32.77 28.47
N LYS A 617 26.01 -33.46 27.48
CA LYS A 617 25.31 -34.74 27.67
C LYS A 617 26.19 -35.97 27.45
N ASP A 618 27.26 -35.85 26.67
CA ASP A 618 28.12 -36.98 26.26
C ASP A 618 29.17 -37.37 27.33
N LEU A 619 29.39 -36.53 28.34
CA LEU A 619 30.37 -36.77 29.42
C LEU A 619 29.84 -37.64 30.57
N ASN A 620 29.08 -38.68 30.26
CA ASN A 620 28.87 -39.76 31.22
C ASN A 620 30.15 -40.61 31.32
N ILE A 621 31.10 -40.14 32.13
CA ILE A 621 31.73 -40.85 33.25
C ILE A 621 32.41 -39.79 34.16
N GLY A 622 31.76 -39.47 35.29
CA GLY A 622 32.42 -39.18 36.57
C GLY A 622 32.48 -37.75 37.12
N LEU A 623 31.35 -37.16 37.57
CA LEU A 623 31.15 -36.49 38.90
C LEU A 623 29.92 -35.54 38.88
N PRO A 624 29.03 -35.58 39.90
CA PRO A 624 27.89 -34.64 40.03
C PRO A 624 28.30 -33.16 40.10
N ALA A 625 29.51 -32.85 40.59
CA ALA A 625 30.02 -31.49 40.70
C ALA A 625 30.50 -30.91 39.35
N GLU A 626 30.85 -31.75 38.38
CA GLU A 626 31.27 -31.31 37.05
C GLU A 626 30.07 -31.12 36.11
N GLU A 627 29.04 -31.97 36.25
CA GLU A 627 27.75 -31.80 35.57
C GLU A 627 27.09 -30.46 35.92
N VAL A 628 27.03 -30.10 37.22
CA VAL A 628 26.49 -28.81 37.67
C VAL A 628 27.30 -27.65 37.10
N LYS A 629 28.65 -27.71 37.13
CA LYS A 629 29.51 -26.66 36.55
C LYS A 629 29.33 -26.49 35.04
N ARG A 630 29.13 -27.59 34.29
CA ARG A 630 28.90 -27.55 32.83
C ARG A 630 27.51 -27.05 32.48
N GLN A 631 26.50 -27.39 33.29
CA GLN A 631 25.15 -26.82 33.18
C GLN A 631 25.16 -25.31 33.46
N GLU A 632 25.86 -24.87 34.51
CA GLU A 632 26.07 -23.45 34.82
C GLU A 632 26.79 -22.72 33.65
N GLN A 633 27.79 -23.37 33.05
CA GLN A 633 28.53 -22.82 31.90
C GLN A 633 27.64 -22.66 30.65
N TYR A 634 26.83 -23.67 30.32
CA TYR A 634 25.86 -23.58 29.22
C TYR A 634 24.85 -22.45 29.45
N GLN A 635 24.32 -22.33 30.68
CA GLN A 635 23.40 -21.26 31.04
C GLN A 635 24.04 -19.89 30.83
N TYR A 636 25.30 -19.70 31.27
CA TYR A 636 26.05 -18.46 31.07
C TYR A 636 26.21 -18.10 29.59
N TYR A 637 26.68 -19.02 28.75
CA TYR A 637 26.91 -18.72 27.32
C TYR A 637 25.62 -18.46 26.55
N ARG A 638 24.58 -19.25 26.83
CA ARG A 638 23.23 -19.03 26.29
C ARG A 638 22.73 -17.63 26.65
N ASP A 639 22.80 -17.26 27.92
CA ASP A 639 22.34 -15.96 28.40
C ASP A 639 23.20 -14.81 27.85
N ALA A 640 24.50 -15.01 27.66
CA ALA A 640 25.39 -14.04 27.03
C ALA A 640 25.04 -13.79 25.55
N ILE A 641 24.71 -14.85 24.80
CA ILE A 641 24.26 -14.74 23.40
C ILE A 641 22.96 -13.93 23.33
N PHE A 642 21.97 -14.25 24.18
CA PHE A 642 20.71 -13.51 24.18
C PHE A 642 20.86 -12.08 24.72
N LYS A 643 21.73 -11.86 25.70
CA LYS A 643 22.10 -10.51 26.15
C LYS A 643 22.80 -9.73 25.04
N TYR A 644 23.64 -10.36 24.21
CA TYR A 644 24.21 -9.71 23.03
C TYR A 644 23.15 -9.42 21.96
N LEU A 645 22.18 -10.32 21.76
CA LEU A 645 21.04 -10.04 20.87
C LEU A 645 20.17 -8.89 21.40
N GLU A 646 19.97 -8.76 22.72
CA GLU A 646 19.22 -7.64 23.32
C GLU A 646 20.03 -6.34 23.38
N THR A 647 21.34 -6.45 23.62
CA THR A 647 22.17 -5.33 24.06
C THR A 647 23.47 -5.17 23.28
N GLY A 648 23.69 -5.84 22.15
CA GLY A 648 24.87 -5.66 21.28
C GLY A 648 26.25 -5.67 21.95
N ILE A 649 26.36 -6.11 23.21
CA ILE A 649 27.56 -6.06 24.04
C ILE A 649 27.76 -7.44 24.67
N ILE A 650 28.97 -7.97 24.59
CA ILE A 650 29.39 -9.20 25.29
C ILE A 650 30.24 -8.78 26.49
N ASP A 651 29.84 -9.19 27.70
CA ASP A 651 30.59 -8.91 28.93
C ASP A 651 31.42 -10.14 29.34
N ASN A 652 32.71 -10.12 29.02
CA ASN A 652 33.63 -11.26 29.17
C ASN A 652 34.32 -11.34 30.55
N LYS A 653 33.83 -10.64 31.58
CA LYS A 653 34.52 -10.52 32.88
C LYS A 653 34.59 -11.80 33.76
N GLY A 654 34.23 -12.98 33.24
CA GLY A 654 34.16 -14.23 34.03
C GLY A 654 34.85 -15.46 33.44
N ILE A 655 35.48 -15.39 32.26
CA ILE A 655 36.01 -16.59 31.56
C ILE A 655 37.50 -16.78 31.87
N GLY A 656 37.87 -17.94 32.42
CA GLY A 656 39.26 -18.31 32.70
C GLY A 656 40.12 -18.38 31.43
N GLU A 657 41.39 -17.96 31.51
CA GLU A 657 42.30 -17.77 30.35
C GLU A 657 42.43 -19.00 29.43
N ARG A 658 42.27 -20.23 29.94
CA ARG A 658 42.34 -21.46 29.13
C ARG A 658 41.12 -21.72 28.23
N GLU A 659 40.01 -21.02 28.45
CA GLU A 659 38.76 -21.25 27.69
C GLU A 659 38.63 -20.31 26.48
N ARG A 660 39.41 -19.23 26.43
CA ARG A 660 39.47 -18.33 25.26
C ARG A 660 40.04 -19.01 24.01
N GLU A 661 41.00 -19.91 24.17
CA GLU A 661 41.66 -20.60 23.05
C GLU A 661 40.83 -21.74 22.43
N ARG A 662 39.71 -22.16 23.05
CA ARG A 662 38.86 -23.25 22.55
C ARG A 662 37.52 -22.78 21.97
N ALA A 663 37.21 -21.50 22.12
CA ALA A 663 35.99 -20.86 21.61
C ALA A 663 36.20 -20.13 20.27
N ASP A 664 37.47 -19.90 19.87
CA ASP A 664 37.88 -19.51 18.51
C ASP A 664 37.87 -20.73 17.56
#